data_AF-A0A3G6TFS7-F1
#
_entry.id   AF-A0A3G6TFS7-F1
#
_cell.length_a   1.000
_cell.length_b   1.000
_cell.length_c   1.000
_cell.angle_alpha   90.00
_cell.angle_beta   90.00
_cell.angle_gamma   90.00
#
_symmetry.space_group_name_H-M   'P 1'
#
loop_
_entity.id
_entity.type
_entity.pdbx_description
1 polymer ?
#
loop_
_entity_poly.entity_id
_entity_poly.type
_entity_poly.pdbx_seq_one_letter_code
_entity_poly.pdbx_strand_id
1 'polypeptide(L)'
;MLHLSLNNNTKRQKTMIYTNDFFATGSSYPNDNLVQLVDSFTGENVNFKKVTVWHDGSLMNPAKADGIIYRQKNSDYYADLEWLVNRTVYVKRFGAVGDGITNDAPAIRRMISFLPQKDFIVRFENAKYMQGDGSFTERYALGTNPKTGATEYIGGENRESNIGPELFFSFTDKSDFTIYGNGALVKAHPGNPPITNMRGFEFIRCKNFKVENLNYDGSKNDRKPDGGDPHQYNNQSGFKVSSSQRYELLDCRSDNCCMDGFFISSDDINANNWNEDGLLRNCHADNNYRQGSSVVNSKRFKVIGGSYTNTGKTYGTSPEAGIDIEEGYPSNFGRGSIDTVVDGVLFEDNNNTGLSLHLGTRDANVVNCVFKNNGIFVAPDEYGLSCNNTIYNNNFYDSTIRLSGGGEHFYGNRIYLSPSYPFQFTLDNEFNHFLNKKCRETLVYDNYIYRDAGKSTINDGVTGTLNIGNVKNGVRVFKNTFINIASKGTFLFFHGPADRELEFYDNTFHNTPEFITNTSMQPGSTYYTNYEGFFKKAYNNKIEIPGMNKMVFTSHRSKGDKLVKSFQLNRIESGKYVDITFDNFTSAFEARELYLKVTTKGYWYETDSTQVKEEIISFSDVKPISYTGTLDDFKKLPVSTGIYIKNNKATLTFTQSSSDSLNQLWALDIAIEVLGNYTDDFPVKISEPYDTNNQPMMINLPMIKSNNQVESAATDVASLRNDFNSLLLKLKNAGLMQN
;
A
#
# COMPACT_ATOMS: atom_id res chain seq x y z
N MET A 1 30.49 5.77 -90.80
CA MET A 1 29.26 4.97 -90.67
C MET A 1 29.24 4.34 -89.30
N LEU A 2 28.43 4.91 -88.41
CA LEU A 2 27.90 4.34 -87.14
C LEU A 2 27.12 3.05 -87.47
N HIS A 3 26.87 2.07 -86.60
CA HIS A 3 27.03 1.90 -85.15
C HIS A 3 26.97 0.39 -84.87
N LEU A 4 27.79 -0.12 -83.93
CA LEU A 4 27.56 -1.42 -83.27
C LEU A 4 26.27 -1.34 -82.43
N SER A 5 25.44 -2.39 -82.48
CA SER A 5 24.35 -2.64 -81.54
C SER A 5 24.76 -3.75 -80.57
N LEU A 6 24.77 -3.39 -79.29
CA LEU A 6 25.12 -4.20 -78.14
C LEU A 6 24.01 -5.17 -77.75
N ASN A 7 24.42 -6.39 -77.40
CA ASN A 7 23.68 -7.34 -76.57
C ASN A 7 23.16 -6.67 -75.29
N ASN A 8 21.84 -6.71 -75.07
CA ASN A 8 21.26 -6.48 -73.75
C ASN A 8 20.68 -7.80 -73.21
N ASN A 9 21.48 -8.45 -72.38
CA ASN A 9 21.01 -9.38 -71.35
C ASN A 9 20.03 -8.64 -70.43
N THR A 10 18.74 -8.79 -70.65
CA THR A 10 17.73 -8.40 -69.66
C THR A 10 17.80 -9.39 -68.50
N LYS A 11 18.40 -8.95 -67.38
CA LYS A 11 18.04 -9.48 -66.06
C LYS A 11 16.52 -9.56 -66.02
N ARG A 12 15.95 -10.77 -65.89
CA ARG A 12 14.52 -10.94 -65.57
C ARG A 12 14.25 -10.08 -64.34
N GLN A 13 13.53 -8.98 -64.53
CA GLN A 13 12.91 -8.24 -63.45
C GLN A 13 12.10 -9.29 -62.70
N LYS A 14 12.48 -9.61 -61.45
CA LYS A 14 11.62 -10.40 -60.56
C LYS A 14 10.37 -9.55 -60.39
N THR A 15 9.33 -9.82 -61.17
CA THR A 15 8.02 -9.21 -60.98
C THR A 15 7.60 -9.54 -59.55
N MET A 16 7.35 -8.52 -58.74
CA MET A 16 6.82 -8.74 -57.40
C MET A 16 5.43 -9.35 -57.55
N ILE A 17 5.23 -10.54 -56.96
CA ILE A 17 3.96 -11.25 -57.02
C ILE A 17 3.20 -10.87 -55.75
N TYR A 18 2.06 -10.19 -55.91
CA TYR A 18 1.24 -9.84 -54.77
C TYR A 18 0.35 -11.01 -54.34
N THR A 19 -0.03 -11.05 -53.06
CA THR A 19 -0.85 -12.13 -52.52
C THR A 19 -2.19 -12.26 -53.26
N ASN A 20 -2.85 -11.15 -53.61
CA ASN A 20 -4.09 -11.19 -54.38
C ASN A 20 -3.90 -11.69 -55.82
N ASP A 21 -2.75 -11.47 -56.46
CA ASP A 21 -2.47 -12.00 -57.79
C ASP A 21 -2.19 -13.51 -57.75
N PHE A 22 -1.47 -13.96 -56.72
CA PHE A 22 -1.15 -15.37 -56.55
C PHE A 22 -2.39 -16.21 -56.19
N PHE A 23 -3.25 -15.70 -55.31
CA PHE A 23 -4.45 -16.39 -54.83
C PHE A 23 -5.72 -16.08 -55.65
N ALA A 24 -5.63 -15.25 -56.69
CA ALA A 24 -6.74 -14.98 -57.59
C ALA A 24 -7.25 -16.26 -58.28
N THR A 25 -8.55 -16.34 -58.49
CA THR A 25 -9.17 -17.40 -59.29
C THR A 25 -8.58 -17.42 -60.70
N GLY A 26 -8.07 -18.57 -61.14
CA GLY A 26 -7.43 -18.70 -62.45
C GLY A 26 -5.99 -18.17 -62.53
N SER A 27 -5.36 -17.86 -61.38
CA SER A 27 -3.96 -17.43 -61.34
C SER A 27 -3.03 -18.44 -62.04
N SER A 28 -2.19 -17.94 -62.95
CA SER A 28 -1.25 -18.74 -63.75
C SER A 28 0.08 -19.04 -63.04
N TYR A 29 0.30 -18.46 -61.85
CA TYR A 29 1.50 -18.74 -61.06
C TYR A 29 1.52 -20.21 -60.60
N PRO A 30 2.69 -20.89 -60.54
CA PRO A 30 2.80 -22.27 -60.05
C PRO A 30 2.29 -22.45 -58.61
N ASN A 31 1.81 -23.65 -58.29
CA ASN A 31 1.41 -24.04 -56.93
C ASN A 31 2.60 -24.65 -56.18
N ASP A 32 3.65 -23.86 -55.93
CA ASP A 32 4.84 -24.34 -55.21
C ASP A 32 4.53 -24.58 -53.71
N ASN A 33 5.29 -25.47 -53.07
CA ASN A 33 5.05 -25.81 -51.65
C ASN A 33 5.34 -24.65 -50.68
N LEU A 34 6.23 -23.74 -51.07
CA LEU A 34 6.60 -22.53 -50.34
C LEU A 34 6.66 -21.39 -51.36
N VAL A 35 5.95 -20.30 -51.09
CA VAL A 35 5.92 -19.12 -51.96
C VAL A 35 6.25 -17.85 -51.18
N GLN A 36 7.05 -16.99 -51.80
CA GLN A 36 7.38 -15.65 -51.28
C GLN A 36 6.57 -14.63 -52.08
N LEU A 37 5.75 -13.86 -51.40
CA LEU A 37 4.80 -12.93 -51.99
C LEU A 37 4.95 -11.56 -51.33
N VAL A 38 4.32 -10.55 -51.93
CA VAL A 38 4.13 -9.24 -51.32
C VAL A 38 2.67 -9.13 -50.87
N ASP A 39 2.43 -8.82 -49.61
CA ASP A 39 1.07 -8.66 -49.10
C ASP A 39 0.36 -7.52 -49.82
N SER A 40 -0.82 -7.79 -50.37
CA SER A 40 -1.57 -6.80 -51.16
C SER A 40 -2.11 -5.63 -50.34
N PHE A 41 -2.18 -5.74 -49.01
CA PHE A 41 -2.64 -4.66 -48.14
C PHE A 41 -1.47 -3.87 -47.57
N THR A 42 -0.42 -4.55 -47.08
CA THR A 42 0.69 -3.89 -46.38
C THR A 42 1.88 -3.56 -47.28
N GLY A 43 2.01 -4.21 -48.45
CA GLY A 43 3.19 -4.08 -49.31
C GLY A 43 4.44 -4.78 -48.78
N GLU A 44 4.31 -5.59 -47.72
CA GLU A 44 5.43 -6.28 -47.08
C GLU A 44 5.65 -7.69 -47.62
N ASN A 45 6.87 -8.19 -47.50
CA ASN A 45 7.18 -9.57 -47.88
C ASN A 45 6.51 -10.55 -46.91
N VAL A 46 5.81 -11.54 -47.46
CA VAL A 46 5.13 -12.61 -46.72
C VAL A 46 5.43 -13.95 -47.36
N ASN A 47 5.51 -14.99 -46.54
CA ASN A 47 5.82 -16.35 -47.00
C ASN A 47 4.64 -17.26 -46.68
N PHE A 48 4.22 -18.06 -47.65
CA PHE A 48 3.13 -19.02 -47.48
C PHE A 48 3.60 -20.43 -47.76
N LYS A 49 3.17 -21.39 -46.93
CA LYS A 49 3.46 -22.81 -47.08
C LYS A 49 2.17 -23.60 -47.30
N LYS A 50 2.20 -24.60 -48.17
CA LYS A 50 1.07 -25.52 -48.33
C LYS A 50 0.75 -26.26 -47.03
N VAL A 51 -0.54 -26.40 -46.74
CA VAL A 51 -1.06 -27.08 -45.54
C VAL A 51 -2.27 -27.94 -45.89
N THR A 52 -2.50 -28.98 -45.10
CA THR A 52 -3.67 -29.87 -45.20
C THR A 52 -4.58 -29.79 -43.97
N VAL A 53 -4.12 -29.14 -42.91
CA VAL A 53 -4.83 -29.01 -41.64
C VAL A 53 -4.91 -27.55 -41.20
N TRP A 54 -5.96 -27.24 -40.45
CA TRP A 54 -6.18 -25.98 -39.76
C TRP A 54 -5.35 -25.90 -38.47
N HIS A 55 -5.34 -24.75 -37.81
CA HIS A 55 -4.53 -24.55 -36.60
C HIS A 55 -4.97 -25.42 -35.41
N ASP A 56 -6.19 -25.97 -35.44
CA ASP A 56 -6.73 -26.93 -34.46
C ASP A 56 -6.46 -28.41 -34.84
N GLY A 57 -5.76 -28.66 -35.96
CA GLY A 57 -5.43 -30.00 -36.47
C GLY A 57 -6.49 -30.63 -37.37
N SER A 58 -7.67 -30.04 -37.51
CA SER A 58 -8.72 -30.55 -38.38
C SER A 58 -8.44 -30.27 -39.86
N LEU A 59 -8.95 -31.09 -40.79
CA LEU A 59 -8.66 -30.94 -42.22
C LEU A 59 -9.09 -29.58 -42.79
N MET A 60 -8.28 -29.02 -43.68
CA MET A 60 -8.62 -27.82 -44.43
C MET A 60 -9.83 -28.03 -45.34
N ASN A 61 -10.65 -26.99 -45.46
CA ASN A 61 -11.73 -26.90 -46.43
C ASN A 61 -11.92 -25.41 -46.81
N PRO A 62 -12.72 -25.08 -47.85
CA PRO A 62 -12.90 -23.69 -48.28
C PRO A 62 -13.43 -22.76 -47.19
N ALA A 63 -14.27 -23.25 -46.28
CA ALA A 63 -14.85 -22.45 -45.21
C ALA A 63 -13.84 -22.04 -44.12
N LYS A 64 -12.66 -22.70 -44.07
CA LYS A 64 -11.58 -22.35 -43.14
C LYS A 64 -10.57 -21.38 -43.73
N ALA A 65 -10.56 -21.16 -45.05
CA ALA A 65 -9.67 -20.18 -45.64
C ALA A 65 -10.18 -18.77 -45.29
N ASP A 66 -9.56 -18.13 -44.30
CA ASP A 66 -9.92 -16.77 -43.85
C ASP A 66 -9.55 -15.67 -44.87
N GLY A 67 -8.78 -16.02 -45.90
CA GLY A 67 -8.39 -15.13 -46.99
C GLY A 67 -7.16 -14.27 -46.68
N ILE A 68 -6.62 -14.34 -45.46
CA ILE A 68 -5.50 -13.54 -44.97
C ILE A 68 -4.36 -14.46 -44.51
N ILE A 69 -4.57 -15.23 -43.45
CA ILE A 69 -3.60 -16.16 -42.87
C ILE A 69 -3.64 -17.50 -43.58
N TYR A 70 -4.84 -18.04 -43.81
CA TYR A 70 -5.04 -19.21 -44.64
C TYR A 70 -5.78 -18.86 -45.91
N ARG A 71 -5.22 -19.29 -47.04
CA ARG A 71 -5.72 -18.94 -48.37
C ARG A 71 -5.82 -20.18 -49.23
N GLN A 72 -6.90 -20.28 -49.99
CA GLN A 72 -7.10 -21.33 -50.97
C GLN A 72 -6.56 -20.89 -52.33
N LYS A 73 -5.92 -21.82 -53.05
CA LYS A 73 -5.58 -21.66 -54.46
C LYS A 73 -5.88 -22.97 -55.19
N ASN A 74 -6.88 -22.95 -56.08
CA ASN A 74 -7.41 -24.16 -56.72
C ASN A 74 -7.81 -25.19 -55.63
N SER A 75 -7.22 -26.39 -55.66
CA SER A 75 -7.44 -27.44 -54.66
C SER A 75 -6.45 -27.39 -53.48
N ASP A 76 -5.44 -26.52 -53.53
CA ASP A 76 -4.41 -26.42 -52.49
C ASP A 76 -4.76 -25.33 -51.47
N TYR A 77 -4.32 -25.53 -50.23
CA TYR A 77 -4.41 -24.55 -49.15
C TYR A 77 -3.03 -24.13 -48.70
N TYR A 78 -2.89 -22.85 -48.35
CA TYR A 78 -1.67 -22.26 -47.89
C TYR A 78 -1.91 -21.55 -46.57
N ALA A 79 -0.93 -21.59 -45.68
CA ALA A 79 -0.92 -20.81 -44.46
C ALA A 79 0.32 -19.93 -44.41
N ASP A 80 0.17 -18.75 -43.81
CA ASP A 80 1.26 -17.85 -43.55
C ASP A 80 2.33 -18.50 -42.65
N LEU A 81 3.59 -18.37 -43.04
CA LEU A 81 4.69 -19.05 -42.34
C LEU A 81 4.96 -18.47 -40.95
N GLU A 82 4.76 -17.16 -40.75
CA GLU A 82 4.93 -16.51 -39.45
C GLU A 82 3.89 -17.04 -38.45
N TRP A 83 2.66 -17.23 -38.92
CA TRP A 83 1.62 -17.91 -38.15
C TRP A 83 1.99 -19.37 -37.82
N LEU A 84 2.49 -20.13 -38.79
CA LEU A 84 2.84 -21.54 -38.58
C LEU A 84 4.00 -21.74 -37.60
N VAL A 85 4.97 -20.82 -37.58
CA VAL A 85 6.18 -20.95 -36.77
C VAL A 85 6.03 -20.30 -35.41
N ASN A 86 5.50 -19.07 -35.36
CA ASN A 86 5.50 -18.23 -34.16
C ASN A 86 4.11 -17.96 -33.59
N ARG A 87 3.04 -18.51 -34.19
CA ARG A 87 1.64 -18.22 -33.82
C ARG A 87 1.32 -16.72 -33.77
N THR A 88 2.03 -15.93 -34.57
CA THR A 88 1.95 -14.47 -34.53
C THR A 88 1.04 -13.96 -35.64
N VAL A 89 0.14 -13.04 -35.27
CA VAL A 89 -0.67 -12.27 -36.21
C VAL A 89 -0.41 -10.79 -36.06
N TYR A 90 -0.45 -10.06 -37.17
CA TYR A 90 -0.29 -8.61 -37.22
C TYR A 90 -1.62 -7.97 -37.57
N VAL A 91 -2.05 -6.98 -36.78
CA VAL A 91 -3.37 -6.35 -36.95
C VAL A 91 -3.54 -5.75 -38.34
N LYS A 92 -2.50 -5.10 -38.88
CA LYS A 92 -2.49 -4.53 -40.24
C LYS A 92 -2.81 -5.53 -41.35
N ARG A 93 -2.47 -6.82 -41.16
CA ARG A 93 -2.73 -7.87 -42.18
C ARG A 93 -4.21 -8.19 -42.31
N PHE A 94 -5.01 -7.84 -41.30
CA PHE A 94 -6.46 -7.95 -41.34
C PHE A 94 -7.15 -6.69 -41.92
N GLY A 95 -6.36 -5.75 -42.44
CA GLY A 95 -6.84 -4.53 -43.10
C GLY A 95 -6.94 -3.31 -42.20
N ALA A 96 -6.38 -3.35 -40.98
CA ALA A 96 -6.31 -2.17 -40.14
C ALA A 96 -5.24 -1.21 -40.68
N VAL A 97 -5.62 0.03 -40.91
CA VAL A 97 -4.79 1.06 -41.54
C VAL A 97 -3.96 1.79 -40.49
N GLY A 98 -4.54 2.13 -39.33
CA GLY A 98 -3.82 2.82 -38.26
C GLY A 98 -3.43 4.27 -38.59
N ASP A 99 -4.20 4.94 -39.46
CA ASP A 99 -4.01 6.33 -39.89
C ASP A 99 -4.69 7.36 -38.96
N GLY A 100 -5.42 6.90 -37.95
CA GLY A 100 -6.20 7.72 -37.02
C GLY A 100 -7.45 8.35 -37.63
N ILE A 101 -7.91 7.85 -38.79
CA ILE A 101 -9.09 8.34 -39.53
C ILE A 101 -9.99 7.16 -39.92
N THR A 102 -9.42 6.13 -40.55
CA THR A 102 -10.12 4.95 -41.03
C THR A 102 -10.64 4.11 -39.87
N ASN A 103 -11.91 3.71 -39.92
CA ASN A 103 -12.49 2.81 -38.92
C ASN A 103 -11.83 1.42 -38.98
N ASP A 104 -10.95 1.17 -38.02
CA ASP A 104 -10.15 -0.05 -37.91
C ASP A 104 -10.84 -1.16 -37.09
N ALA A 105 -11.95 -0.83 -36.41
CA ALA A 105 -12.64 -1.79 -35.56
C ALA A 105 -13.06 -3.08 -36.30
N PRO A 106 -13.60 -3.04 -37.53
CA PRO A 106 -13.92 -4.26 -38.28
C PRO A 106 -12.70 -5.15 -38.57
N ALA A 107 -11.54 -4.55 -38.86
CA ALA A 107 -10.30 -5.29 -39.13
C ALA A 107 -9.75 -5.95 -37.86
N ILE A 108 -9.70 -5.21 -36.75
CA ILE A 108 -9.26 -5.75 -35.45
C ILE A 108 -10.20 -6.87 -34.99
N ARG A 109 -11.51 -6.70 -35.12
CA ARG A 109 -12.49 -7.74 -34.76
C ARG A 109 -12.37 -8.99 -35.61
N ARG A 110 -12.14 -8.83 -36.93
CA ARG A 110 -11.86 -9.96 -37.83
C ARG A 110 -10.61 -10.73 -37.40
N MET A 111 -9.56 -10.02 -36.98
CA MET A 111 -8.36 -10.64 -36.39
C MET A 111 -8.71 -11.45 -35.14
N ILE A 112 -9.47 -10.88 -34.21
CA ILE A 112 -9.88 -11.56 -32.98
C ILE A 112 -10.69 -12.84 -33.27
N SER A 113 -11.60 -12.80 -34.24
CA SER A 113 -12.40 -13.96 -34.66
C SER A 113 -11.56 -15.08 -35.27
N PHE A 114 -10.41 -14.76 -35.87
CA PHE A 114 -9.47 -15.76 -36.39
C PHE A 114 -8.72 -16.48 -35.26
N LEU A 115 -8.47 -15.82 -34.12
CA LEU A 115 -7.59 -16.35 -33.08
C LEU A 115 -8.14 -17.65 -32.46
N PRO A 116 -7.27 -18.67 -32.25
CA PRO A 116 -7.64 -19.86 -31.50
C PRO A 116 -7.97 -19.55 -30.04
N GLN A 117 -8.40 -20.58 -29.30
CA GLN A 117 -8.60 -20.49 -27.85
C GLN A 117 -7.28 -20.33 -27.07
N LYS A 118 -6.14 -20.75 -27.62
CA LYS A 118 -4.86 -20.63 -26.92
C LYS A 118 -3.65 -20.56 -27.83
N ASP A 119 -2.51 -20.18 -27.26
CA ASP A 119 -1.18 -20.22 -27.89
C ASP A 119 -1.10 -19.31 -29.13
N PHE A 120 -1.15 -18.00 -28.90
CA PHE A 120 -1.03 -17.01 -29.97
C PHE A 120 -0.41 -15.69 -29.51
N ILE A 121 0.12 -14.95 -30.48
CA ILE A 121 0.67 -13.61 -30.30
C ILE A 121 -0.04 -12.64 -31.24
N VAL A 122 -0.48 -11.51 -30.71
CA VAL A 122 -1.01 -10.39 -31.50
C VAL A 122 0.00 -9.24 -31.49
N ARG A 123 0.26 -8.65 -32.66
CA ARG A 123 1.12 -7.47 -32.81
C ARG A 123 0.36 -6.31 -33.44
N PHE A 124 0.24 -5.21 -32.71
CA PHE A 124 -0.12 -3.92 -33.25
C PHE A 124 1.14 -3.19 -33.74
N GLU A 125 1.01 -2.36 -34.76
CA GLU A 125 2.08 -1.41 -35.11
C GLU A 125 1.96 -0.18 -34.22
N ASN A 126 3.06 0.57 -34.06
CA ASN A 126 3.01 1.89 -33.42
C ASN A 126 2.25 2.87 -34.32
N ALA A 127 0.93 2.84 -34.22
CA ALA A 127 0.00 3.54 -35.09
C ALA A 127 -1.26 3.96 -34.31
N LYS A 128 -2.09 4.79 -34.92
CA LYS A 128 -3.34 5.26 -34.31
C LYS A 128 -4.52 4.58 -34.98
N TYR A 129 -5.19 3.68 -34.28
CA TYR A 129 -6.33 2.94 -34.81
C TYR A 129 -7.64 3.60 -34.40
N MET A 130 -8.53 3.87 -35.35
CA MET A 130 -9.83 4.48 -35.02
C MET A 130 -10.89 3.40 -34.75
N GLN A 131 -11.58 3.50 -33.62
CA GLN A 131 -12.74 2.67 -33.30
C GLN A 131 -14.02 3.40 -33.70
N GLY A 132 -14.65 2.97 -34.78
CA GLY A 132 -15.86 3.60 -35.34
C GLY A 132 -15.57 4.70 -36.34
N ASP A 133 -16.63 5.23 -36.94
CA ASP A 133 -16.59 6.26 -37.99
C ASP A 133 -17.43 7.51 -37.62
N GLY A 134 -18.00 7.56 -36.41
CA GLY A 134 -18.83 8.67 -35.95
C GLY A 134 -20.19 8.82 -36.63
N SER A 135 -20.58 7.93 -37.55
CA SER A 135 -21.84 8.04 -38.30
C SER A 135 -23.07 7.57 -37.52
N PHE A 136 -22.99 7.48 -36.19
CA PHE A 136 -24.03 6.91 -35.33
C PHE A 136 -25.14 7.89 -34.95
N THR A 137 -24.84 9.19 -34.87
CA THR A 137 -25.81 10.24 -34.49
C THR A 137 -26.96 10.34 -35.49
N GLU A 138 -26.74 9.90 -36.73
CA GLU A 138 -27.75 9.83 -37.79
C GLU A 138 -28.65 8.58 -37.68
N ARG A 139 -28.23 7.56 -36.90
CA ARG A 139 -28.82 6.22 -36.90
C ARG A 139 -29.74 5.93 -35.71
N TYR A 140 -29.58 6.63 -34.58
CA TYR A 140 -30.30 6.34 -33.33
C TYR A 140 -30.86 7.60 -32.69
N ALA A 141 -32.13 7.56 -32.30
CA ALA A 141 -32.81 8.68 -31.65
C ALA A 141 -32.35 8.85 -30.19
N LEU A 142 -32.30 10.10 -29.75
CA LEU A 142 -32.19 10.46 -28.34
C LEU A 142 -33.57 10.54 -27.72
N GLY A 143 -33.68 10.21 -26.43
CA GLY A 143 -34.85 10.53 -25.64
C GLY A 143 -34.52 10.69 -24.17
N THR A 144 -35.54 11.03 -23.39
CA THR A 144 -35.40 11.23 -21.95
C THR A 144 -35.68 9.93 -21.21
N ASN A 145 -34.75 9.51 -20.36
CA ASN A 145 -34.93 8.40 -19.45
C ASN A 145 -36.02 8.74 -18.42
N PRO A 146 -37.15 8.00 -18.36
CA PRO A 146 -38.27 8.36 -17.51
C PRO A 146 -37.98 8.15 -16.02
N LYS A 147 -36.95 7.35 -15.67
CA LYS A 147 -36.56 7.11 -14.27
C LYS A 147 -35.63 8.18 -13.72
N THR A 148 -34.82 8.80 -14.58
CA THR A 148 -33.71 9.66 -14.15
C THR A 148 -33.70 11.05 -14.77
N GLY A 149 -34.53 11.28 -15.80
CA GLY A 149 -34.55 12.53 -16.55
C GLY A 149 -33.35 12.73 -17.48
N ALA A 150 -32.37 11.81 -17.50
CA ALA A 150 -31.18 11.91 -18.33
C ALA A 150 -31.51 11.74 -19.82
N THR A 151 -30.80 12.46 -20.69
CA THR A 151 -30.86 12.25 -22.14
C THR A 151 -30.01 11.02 -22.51
N GLU A 152 -30.59 10.07 -23.24
CA GLU A 152 -29.95 8.81 -23.63
C GLU A 152 -30.28 8.42 -25.07
N TYR A 153 -29.46 7.55 -25.68
CA TYR A 153 -29.82 6.91 -26.94
C TYR A 153 -30.83 5.78 -26.71
N ILE A 154 -31.87 5.72 -27.53
CA ILE A 154 -32.95 4.73 -27.39
C ILE A 154 -32.74 3.55 -28.34
N GLY A 155 -32.53 2.36 -27.77
CA GLY A 155 -32.58 1.07 -28.48
C GLY A 155 -33.96 0.47 -28.54
N GLY A 156 -34.73 0.79 -29.58
CA GLY A 156 -36.07 0.22 -29.79
C GLY A 156 -37.05 0.50 -28.65
N GLU A 157 -38.17 -0.24 -28.61
CA GLU A 157 -39.22 -0.06 -27.59
C GLU A 157 -38.75 -0.36 -26.16
N ASN A 158 -37.76 -1.25 -26.00
CA ASN A 158 -37.25 -1.69 -24.71
C ASN A 158 -36.15 -0.78 -24.11
N ARG A 159 -35.69 0.24 -24.84
CA ARG A 159 -34.54 1.07 -24.46
C ARG A 159 -33.35 0.18 -24.09
N GLU A 160 -32.89 -0.60 -25.05
CA GLU A 160 -31.68 -1.42 -24.88
C GLU A 160 -30.42 -0.54 -25.00
N SER A 161 -29.38 -0.86 -24.23
CA SER A 161 -28.07 -0.18 -24.28
C SER A 161 -27.10 -0.76 -25.33
N ASN A 162 -27.39 -1.97 -25.81
CA ASN A 162 -26.65 -2.65 -26.87
C ASN A 162 -27.23 -2.28 -28.24
N ILE A 163 -27.05 -1.03 -28.66
CA ILE A 163 -27.53 -0.55 -29.96
C ILE A 163 -26.40 -0.45 -30.99
N GLY A 164 -26.74 -0.71 -32.24
CA GLY A 164 -25.81 -0.62 -33.37
C GLY A 164 -24.68 -1.64 -33.38
N PRO A 165 -23.77 -1.54 -34.36
CA PRO A 165 -22.68 -2.50 -34.53
C PRO A 165 -21.77 -2.55 -33.30
N GLU A 166 -21.32 -3.75 -32.99
CA GLU A 166 -20.28 -3.98 -32.00
C GLU A 166 -18.93 -3.47 -32.54
N LEU A 167 -18.34 -2.51 -31.86
CA LEU A 167 -17.03 -1.93 -32.19
C LEU A 167 -15.97 -2.21 -31.12
N PHE A 168 -16.33 -2.87 -30.02
CA PHE A 168 -15.41 -3.28 -28.95
C PHE A 168 -14.54 -4.49 -29.34
N PHE A 169 -13.52 -4.76 -28.53
CA PHE A 169 -12.52 -5.80 -28.78
C PHE A 169 -12.53 -6.86 -27.68
N SER A 170 -13.14 -8.02 -27.94
CA SER A 170 -13.40 -9.03 -26.91
C SER A 170 -12.57 -10.30 -27.09
N PHE A 171 -11.73 -10.58 -26.10
CA PHE A 171 -11.01 -11.84 -25.94
C PHE A 171 -11.74 -12.64 -24.87
N THR A 172 -12.53 -13.63 -25.30
CA THR A 172 -13.36 -14.44 -24.40
C THR A 172 -12.92 -15.90 -24.45
N ASP A 173 -12.76 -16.52 -23.27
CA ASP A 173 -12.36 -17.93 -23.11
C ASP A 173 -11.03 -18.27 -23.80
N LYS A 174 -10.06 -17.33 -23.74
CA LYS A 174 -8.73 -17.46 -24.34
C LYS A 174 -7.62 -17.64 -23.31
N SER A 175 -6.58 -18.40 -23.63
CA SER A 175 -5.46 -18.64 -22.73
C SER A 175 -4.09 -18.64 -23.41
N ASP A 176 -3.02 -18.48 -22.63
CA ASP A 176 -1.64 -18.61 -23.11
C ASP A 176 -1.35 -17.69 -24.31
N PHE A 177 -1.57 -16.39 -24.16
CA PHE A 177 -1.40 -15.43 -25.25
C PHE A 177 -0.71 -14.13 -24.85
N THR A 178 -0.11 -13.46 -25.83
CA THR A 178 0.51 -12.14 -25.64
C THR A 178 0.03 -11.16 -26.70
N ILE A 179 -0.29 -9.93 -26.27
CA ILE A 179 -0.58 -8.80 -27.15
C ILE A 179 0.56 -7.79 -26.99
N TYR A 180 1.31 -7.59 -28.06
CA TYR A 180 2.27 -6.48 -28.17
C TYR A 180 1.58 -5.29 -28.84
N GLY A 181 1.26 -4.27 -28.05
CA GLY A 181 0.71 -3.01 -28.50
C GLY A 181 1.74 -2.13 -29.21
N ASN A 182 3.03 -2.23 -28.85
CA ASN A 182 4.13 -1.47 -29.45
C ASN A 182 3.90 0.07 -29.48
N GLY A 183 3.16 0.62 -28.51
CA GLY A 183 2.82 2.04 -28.44
C GLY A 183 1.54 2.42 -29.18
N ALA A 184 0.87 1.46 -29.82
CA ALA A 184 -0.39 1.69 -30.54
C ALA A 184 -1.41 2.42 -29.68
N LEU A 185 -2.09 3.39 -30.29
CA LEU A 185 -3.23 4.08 -29.70
C LEU A 185 -4.51 3.67 -30.42
N VAL A 186 -5.40 2.97 -29.73
CA VAL A 186 -6.78 2.77 -30.19
C VAL A 186 -7.64 3.88 -29.61
N LYS A 187 -8.25 4.69 -30.48
CA LYS A 187 -9.05 5.84 -30.07
C LYS A 187 -10.51 5.65 -30.50
N ALA A 188 -11.45 5.78 -29.57
CA ALA A 188 -12.86 5.86 -29.89
C ALA A 188 -13.13 7.11 -30.74
N HIS A 189 -13.88 6.97 -31.83
CA HIS A 189 -14.18 8.12 -32.68
C HIS A 189 -14.98 9.19 -31.89
N PRO A 190 -14.64 10.48 -31.95
CA PRO A 190 -15.32 11.55 -31.19
C PRO A 190 -16.84 11.61 -31.40
N GLY A 191 -17.31 11.32 -32.63
CA GLY A 191 -18.74 11.23 -32.97
C GLY A 191 -19.46 9.96 -32.51
N ASN A 192 -18.77 9.04 -31.81
CA ASN A 192 -19.39 7.81 -31.33
C ASN A 192 -20.28 8.09 -30.10
N PRO A 193 -21.51 7.57 -30.04
CA PRO A 193 -22.36 7.66 -28.85
C PRO A 193 -21.76 6.85 -27.70
N PRO A 194 -21.86 7.30 -26.44
CA PRO A 194 -21.29 6.56 -25.32
C PRO A 194 -22.16 5.37 -24.87
N ILE A 195 -22.15 4.28 -25.65
CA ILE A 195 -22.97 3.07 -25.46
C ILE A 195 -22.13 1.80 -25.29
N THR A 196 -22.74 0.73 -24.76
CA THR A 196 -22.07 -0.55 -24.45
C THR A 196 -21.36 -1.19 -25.65
N ASN A 197 -21.94 -1.10 -26.85
CA ASN A 197 -21.34 -1.64 -28.08
C ASN A 197 -20.07 -0.90 -28.56
N MET A 198 -19.66 0.14 -27.85
CA MET A 198 -18.48 0.97 -28.15
C MET A 198 -17.47 1.01 -27.00
N ARG A 199 -17.57 0.09 -26.05
CA ARG A 199 -16.54 -0.10 -25.01
C ARG A 199 -15.19 -0.49 -25.62
N GLY A 200 -14.12 -0.40 -24.83
CA GLY A 200 -12.76 -0.68 -25.29
C GLY A 200 -12.45 -2.16 -25.42
N PHE A 201 -11.33 -2.57 -24.85
CA PHE A 201 -10.89 -3.96 -24.79
C PHE A 201 -11.54 -4.68 -23.62
N GLU A 202 -11.95 -5.93 -23.84
CA GLU A 202 -12.39 -6.82 -22.76
C GLU A 202 -11.70 -8.20 -22.85
N PHE A 203 -11.27 -8.69 -21.69
CA PHE A 203 -10.66 -10.00 -21.50
C PHE A 203 -11.54 -10.77 -20.52
N ILE A 204 -12.32 -11.72 -21.00
CA ILE A 204 -13.36 -12.41 -20.22
C ILE A 204 -12.99 -13.88 -20.11
N ARG A 205 -12.89 -14.38 -18.87
CA ARG A 205 -12.51 -15.77 -18.55
C ARG A 205 -11.20 -16.18 -19.21
N CYS A 206 -10.26 -15.24 -19.31
CA CYS A 206 -8.95 -15.46 -19.89
C CYS A 206 -7.96 -15.99 -18.86
N LYS A 207 -6.92 -16.70 -19.33
CA LYS A 207 -5.92 -17.29 -18.45
C LYS A 207 -4.50 -17.16 -18.99
N ASN A 208 -3.53 -16.81 -18.14
CA ASN A 208 -2.12 -16.77 -18.51
C ASN A 208 -1.88 -15.89 -19.75
N PHE A 209 -2.17 -14.59 -19.63
CA PHE A 209 -2.02 -13.67 -20.75
C PHE A 209 -1.30 -12.38 -20.38
N LYS A 210 -0.70 -11.76 -21.40
CA LYS A 210 -0.02 -10.48 -21.25
C LYS A 210 -0.47 -9.49 -22.32
N VAL A 211 -0.68 -8.24 -21.94
CA VAL A 211 -0.87 -7.09 -22.83
C VAL A 211 0.22 -6.08 -22.51
N GLU A 212 0.98 -5.66 -23.52
CA GLU A 212 2.16 -4.82 -23.32
C GLU A 212 2.12 -3.60 -24.24
N ASN A 213 2.23 -2.40 -23.67
CA ASN A 213 2.37 -1.13 -24.38
C ASN A 213 1.24 -0.89 -25.41
N LEU A 214 -0.01 -1.14 -25.00
CA LEU A 214 -1.22 -0.87 -25.77
C LEU A 214 -2.02 0.23 -25.09
N ASN A 215 -2.44 1.24 -25.85
CA ASN A 215 -3.10 2.44 -25.33
C ASN A 215 -4.52 2.58 -25.86
N TYR A 216 -5.43 3.04 -25.00
CA TYR A 216 -6.81 3.32 -25.33
C TYR A 216 -7.20 4.74 -24.92
N ASP A 217 -7.86 5.47 -25.82
CA ASP A 217 -8.46 6.78 -25.58
C ASP A 217 -9.97 6.70 -25.87
N GLY A 218 -10.79 6.86 -24.83
CA GLY A 218 -12.25 6.73 -24.95
C GLY A 218 -12.95 7.96 -25.53
N SER A 219 -12.23 9.06 -25.78
CA SER A 219 -12.74 10.33 -26.30
C SER A 219 -13.91 10.92 -25.52
N LYS A 220 -13.97 10.72 -24.19
CA LYS A 220 -15.15 11.09 -23.39
C LYS A 220 -15.60 12.53 -23.64
N ASN A 221 -14.65 13.48 -23.67
CA ASN A 221 -14.96 14.91 -23.72
C ASN A 221 -15.75 15.32 -24.99
N ASP A 222 -15.67 14.54 -26.06
CA ASP A 222 -16.37 14.79 -27.31
C ASP A 222 -17.69 14.00 -27.43
N ARG A 223 -17.76 12.84 -26.75
CA ARG A 223 -18.85 11.87 -26.91
C ARG A 223 -20.01 12.22 -26.00
N LYS A 224 -21.14 12.59 -26.61
CA LYS A 224 -22.38 12.99 -25.92
C LYS A 224 -23.52 11.98 -26.17
N PRO A 225 -24.54 11.94 -25.31
CA PRO A 225 -24.71 12.69 -24.06
C PRO A 225 -23.82 12.14 -22.93
N ASP A 226 -23.52 12.98 -21.93
CA ASP A 226 -22.83 12.53 -20.72
C ASP A 226 -23.78 11.67 -19.89
N GLY A 227 -23.61 10.34 -19.88
CA GLY A 227 -24.40 9.43 -19.03
C GLY A 227 -23.97 9.38 -17.56
N GLY A 228 -24.88 9.20 -16.61
CA GLY A 228 -24.56 9.02 -15.17
C GLY A 228 -24.38 7.56 -14.74
N ASP A 229 -23.90 7.29 -13.52
CA ASP A 229 -24.00 5.97 -12.83
C ASP A 229 -25.36 5.91 -12.07
N PRO A 230 -26.14 4.80 -12.02
CA PRO A 230 -25.92 3.41 -12.47
C PRO A 230 -26.43 3.10 -13.89
N HIS A 231 -26.29 4.02 -14.84
CA HIS A 231 -26.86 3.80 -16.15
C HIS A 231 -26.10 2.77 -16.96
N GLN A 232 -26.84 1.90 -17.65
CA GLN A 232 -26.33 0.93 -18.62
C GLN A 232 -25.66 1.61 -19.83
N TYR A 233 -25.80 2.93 -19.93
CA TYR A 233 -25.27 3.81 -20.96
C TYR A 233 -24.14 4.60 -20.32
N ASN A 234 -22.97 4.58 -20.96
CA ASN A 234 -21.64 4.86 -20.41
C ASN A 234 -20.82 3.68 -19.92
N ASN A 235 -21.29 2.42 -19.88
CA ASN A 235 -20.47 1.26 -19.46
C ASN A 235 -19.35 0.91 -20.48
N GLN A 236 -18.34 1.76 -20.56
CA GLN A 236 -17.28 1.77 -21.56
C GLN A 236 -15.95 2.08 -20.90
N SER A 237 -15.47 1.10 -20.16
CA SER A 237 -14.10 1.12 -19.70
C SER A 237 -13.14 0.88 -20.87
N GLY A 238 -11.92 1.40 -20.75
CA GLY A 238 -10.91 1.23 -21.79
C GLY A 238 -10.35 -0.19 -21.82
N PHE A 239 -10.02 -0.73 -20.65
CA PHE A 239 -9.63 -2.12 -20.48
C PHE A 239 -10.45 -2.80 -19.39
N LYS A 240 -11.27 -3.76 -19.78
CA LYS A 240 -11.99 -4.64 -18.85
C LYS A 240 -11.28 -5.99 -18.76
N VAL A 241 -11.00 -6.45 -17.55
CA VAL A 241 -10.57 -7.83 -17.28
C VAL A 241 -11.59 -8.47 -16.37
N SER A 242 -12.16 -9.58 -16.80
CA SER A 242 -13.25 -10.22 -16.10
C SER A 242 -13.09 -11.71 -15.91
N SER A 243 -13.31 -12.19 -14.67
CA SER A 243 -13.22 -13.60 -14.28
C SER A 243 -11.95 -14.30 -14.79
N SER A 244 -10.84 -13.57 -14.84
CA SER A 244 -9.60 -14.00 -15.48
C SER A 244 -8.51 -14.31 -14.47
N GLN A 245 -7.55 -15.14 -14.85
CA GLN A 245 -6.52 -15.64 -13.94
C GLN A 245 -5.12 -15.53 -14.52
N ARG A 246 -4.15 -15.06 -13.72
CA ARG A 246 -2.74 -14.91 -14.10
C ARG A 246 -2.60 -14.04 -15.35
N TYR A 247 -2.72 -12.74 -15.17
CA TYR A 247 -2.65 -11.80 -16.27
C TYR A 247 -1.82 -10.58 -15.95
N GLU A 248 -1.21 -10.00 -16.97
CA GLU A 248 -0.36 -8.82 -16.86
C GLU A 248 -0.75 -7.79 -17.91
N LEU A 249 -1.06 -6.57 -17.49
CA LEU A 249 -1.07 -5.39 -18.35
C LEU A 249 0.18 -4.58 -17.98
N LEU A 250 1.08 -4.38 -18.95
CA LEU A 250 2.36 -3.72 -18.78
C LEU A 250 2.40 -2.47 -19.66
N ASP A 251 2.76 -1.31 -19.09
CA ASP A 251 2.97 -0.06 -19.84
C ASP A 251 1.74 0.38 -20.66
N CYS A 252 0.52 0.01 -20.23
CA CYS A 252 -0.73 0.36 -20.90
C CYS A 252 -1.27 1.72 -20.44
N ARG A 253 -1.89 2.48 -21.35
CA ARG A 253 -2.63 3.71 -21.01
C ARG A 253 -4.12 3.58 -21.29
N SER A 254 -4.96 4.10 -20.41
CA SER A 254 -6.41 4.13 -20.56
C SER A 254 -6.97 5.49 -20.16
N ASP A 255 -7.11 6.37 -21.14
CA ASP A 255 -7.37 7.79 -20.91
C ASP A 255 -8.75 8.18 -21.49
N ASN A 256 -9.37 9.22 -20.93
CA ASN A 256 -10.62 9.81 -21.44
C ASN A 256 -11.74 8.77 -21.67
N CYS A 257 -11.87 7.75 -20.83
CA CYS A 257 -12.92 6.75 -20.95
C CYS A 257 -14.26 7.30 -20.44
N CYS A 258 -15.36 6.90 -21.10
CA CYS A 258 -16.71 7.27 -20.67
C CYS A 258 -17.14 6.54 -19.38
N MET A 259 -16.33 5.62 -18.85
CA MET A 259 -16.44 5.03 -17.51
C MET A 259 -15.06 4.99 -16.85
N ASP A 260 -14.60 3.79 -16.50
CA ASP A 260 -13.33 3.58 -15.82
C ASP A 260 -12.19 3.41 -16.83
N GLY A 261 -10.97 3.79 -16.47
CA GLY A 261 -9.81 3.45 -17.30
C GLY A 261 -9.65 1.92 -17.38
N PHE A 262 -9.33 1.33 -16.22
CA PHE A 262 -9.24 -0.12 -16.06
C PHE A 262 -10.42 -0.63 -15.21
N PHE A 263 -11.05 -1.72 -15.63
CA PHE A 263 -12.14 -2.34 -14.89
C PHE A 263 -11.89 -3.82 -14.68
N ILE A 264 -11.59 -4.19 -13.44
CA ILE A 264 -11.32 -5.56 -13.02
C ILE A 264 -12.55 -6.06 -12.26
N SER A 265 -13.31 -7.02 -12.81
CA SER A 265 -14.59 -7.47 -12.23
C SER A 265 -14.89 -8.96 -12.47
N SER A 266 -15.86 -9.55 -11.79
CA SER A 266 -16.39 -10.88 -12.20
C SER A 266 -17.52 -10.73 -13.23
N ASP A 267 -17.70 -11.75 -14.08
CA ASP A 267 -18.79 -11.85 -15.07
C ASP A 267 -20.05 -12.52 -14.52
N ASP A 268 -19.92 -13.35 -13.48
CA ASP A 268 -21.01 -13.95 -12.72
C ASP A 268 -20.70 -13.90 -11.22
N ILE A 269 -21.59 -13.27 -10.46
CA ILE A 269 -21.48 -13.02 -9.02
C ILE A 269 -21.87 -14.28 -8.23
N ASN A 270 -22.57 -15.23 -8.86
CA ASN A 270 -23.01 -16.49 -8.25
C ASN A 270 -22.07 -17.67 -8.57
N ALA A 271 -21.14 -17.49 -9.50
CA ALA A 271 -20.08 -18.44 -9.75
C ALA A 271 -18.82 -17.99 -9.00
N ASN A 272 -18.05 -18.91 -8.44
CA ASN A 272 -16.77 -18.63 -7.78
C ASN A 272 -15.67 -18.25 -8.79
N ASN A 273 -15.93 -17.22 -9.62
CA ASN A 273 -15.15 -16.82 -10.78
C ASN A 273 -14.42 -15.49 -10.49
N TRP A 274 -13.60 -15.49 -9.45
CA TRP A 274 -12.85 -14.30 -9.07
C TRP A 274 -11.76 -13.99 -10.09
N ASN A 275 -11.42 -12.70 -10.24
CA ASN A 275 -10.13 -12.37 -10.83
C ASN A 275 -9.04 -12.75 -9.83
N GLU A 276 -8.03 -13.47 -10.29
CA GLU A 276 -6.93 -13.92 -9.45
C GLU A 276 -5.58 -13.72 -10.12
N ASP A 277 -4.58 -13.31 -9.32
CA ASP A 277 -3.19 -13.16 -9.78
C ASP A 277 -3.05 -12.18 -10.96
N GLY A 278 -3.80 -11.09 -10.92
CA GLY A 278 -3.73 -10.01 -11.89
C GLY A 278 -2.70 -8.94 -11.55
N LEU A 279 -2.08 -8.36 -12.57
CA LEU A 279 -1.08 -7.30 -12.43
C LEU A 279 -1.33 -6.16 -13.43
N LEU A 280 -1.39 -4.94 -12.93
CA LEU A 280 -1.13 -3.72 -13.71
C LEU A 280 0.26 -3.21 -13.34
N ARG A 281 1.20 -3.18 -14.29
CA ARG A 281 2.55 -2.66 -14.06
C ARG A 281 2.80 -1.45 -14.94
N ASN A 282 3.14 -0.33 -14.32
CA ASN A 282 3.40 0.93 -14.99
C ASN A 282 2.26 1.35 -15.93
N CYS A 283 1.02 1.09 -15.52
CA CYS A 283 -0.17 1.46 -16.28
C CYS A 283 -0.64 2.86 -15.89
N HIS A 284 -1.22 3.59 -16.84
CA HIS A 284 -1.68 4.96 -16.62
C HIS A 284 -3.15 5.11 -16.97
N ALA A 285 -3.87 5.89 -16.16
CA ALA A 285 -5.25 6.25 -16.38
C ALA A 285 -5.44 7.74 -16.09
N ASP A 286 -5.80 8.51 -17.11
CA ASP A 286 -5.98 9.96 -16.98
C ASP A 286 -7.36 10.42 -17.44
N ASN A 287 -7.95 11.33 -16.67
CA ASN A 287 -9.21 12.00 -16.99
C ASN A 287 -10.29 10.98 -17.39
N ASN A 288 -10.54 9.98 -16.57
CA ASN A 288 -11.64 9.04 -16.79
C ASN A 288 -12.92 9.55 -16.12
N TYR A 289 -14.08 9.08 -16.59
CA TYR A 289 -15.37 9.60 -16.16
C TYR A 289 -15.72 9.20 -14.71
N ARG A 290 -15.53 7.93 -14.34
CA ARG A 290 -15.89 7.43 -13.01
C ARG A 290 -14.66 7.06 -12.18
N GLN A 291 -13.85 6.10 -12.60
CA GLN A 291 -12.60 5.76 -11.92
C GLN A 291 -11.38 5.75 -12.86
N GLY A 292 -10.17 5.97 -12.34
CA GLY A 292 -8.96 5.58 -13.06
C GLY A 292 -8.86 4.04 -13.18
N SER A 293 -9.14 3.33 -12.08
CA SER A 293 -9.33 1.87 -12.07
C SER A 293 -10.37 1.44 -11.04
N SER A 294 -11.26 0.54 -11.44
CA SER A 294 -12.14 -0.21 -10.53
C SER A 294 -11.63 -1.63 -10.36
N VAL A 295 -11.51 -2.09 -9.11
CA VAL A 295 -11.11 -3.45 -8.76
C VAL A 295 -12.17 -4.07 -7.87
N VAL A 296 -12.93 -4.99 -8.45
CA VAL A 296 -14.12 -5.58 -7.85
C VAL A 296 -13.91 -7.08 -7.67
N ASN A 297 -14.03 -7.56 -6.42
CA ASN A 297 -13.94 -8.99 -6.05
C ASN A 297 -12.71 -9.72 -6.65
N SER A 298 -11.51 -9.31 -6.23
CA SER A 298 -10.24 -9.87 -6.72
C SER A 298 -9.37 -10.48 -5.61
N LYS A 299 -8.55 -11.48 -5.95
CA LYS A 299 -7.53 -12.04 -5.04
C LYS A 299 -6.13 -11.80 -5.57
N ARG A 300 -5.22 -11.37 -4.69
CA ARG A 300 -3.79 -11.21 -4.99
C ARG A 300 -3.54 -10.30 -6.20
N PHE A 301 -4.40 -9.29 -6.36
CA PHE A 301 -4.29 -8.31 -7.43
C PHE A 301 -3.19 -7.28 -7.11
N LYS A 302 -2.47 -6.82 -8.12
CA LYS A 302 -1.33 -5.92 -7.94
C LYS A 302 -1.39 -4.74 -8.89
N VAL A 303 -1.10 -3.56 -8.36
CA VAL A 303 -0.81 -2.35 -9.13
C VAL A 303 0.58 -1.90 -8.72
N ILE A 304 1.53 -1.91 -9.67
CA ILE A 304 2.94 -1.60 -9.41
C ILE A 304 3.39 -0.50 -10.37
N GLY A 305 3.70 0.68 -9.84
CA GLY A 305 4.02 1.87 -10.63
C GLY A 305 2.82 2.44 -11.37
N GLY A 306 3.07 3.42 -12.24
CA GLY A 306 2.03 4.06 -13.05
C GLY A 306 1.39 5.27 -12.37
N SER A 307 0.35 5.82 -13.00
CA SER A 307 -0.33 7.03 -12.53
C SER A 307 -1.83 7.01 -12.79
N TYR A 308 -2.62 7.45 -11.80
CA TYR A 308 -4.07 7.49 -11.86
C TYR A 308 -4.51 8.91 -11.49
N THR A 309 -4.88 9.69 -12.51
CA THR A 309 -4.92 11.16 -12.41
C THR A 309 -6.16 11.76 -13.04
N ASN A 310 -6.55 12.95 -12.54
CA ASN A 310 -7.60 13.79 -13.13
C ASN A 310 -8.98 13.13 -13.30
N THR A 311 -9.25 12.00 -12.64
CA THR A 311 -10.54 11.30 -12.73
C THR A 311 -11.66 12.24 -12.28
N GLY A 312 -12.74 12.31 -13.07
CA GLY A 312 -13.89 13.17 -12.82
C GLY A 312 -13.64 14.68 -12.97
N LYS A 313 -12.40 15.15 -13.23
CA LYS A 313 -12.08 16.58 -13.21
C LYS A 313 -12.75 17.43 -14.29
N THR A 314 -12.84 16.93 -15.52
CA THR A 314 -13.59 17.67 -16.56
C THR A 314 -15.09 17.58 -16.29
N TYR A 315 -15.55 16.38 -16.00
CA TYR A 315 -16.88 16.00 -15.54
C TYR A 315 -16.83 14.49 -15.24
N GLY A 316 -17.67 14.05 -14.32
CA GLY A 316 -17.63 12.69 -13.80
C GLY A 316 -18.91 12.25 -13.10
N THR A 317 -18.86 11.04 -12.58
CA THR A 317 -19.85 10.52 -11.64
C THR A 317 -19.12 9.78 -10.53
N SER A 318 -19.64 9.88 -9.30
CA SER A 318 -19.05 9.24 -8.12
C SER A 318 -18.75 7.76 -8.38
N PRO A 319 -17.61 7.25 -7.89
CA PRO A 319 -16.78 7.86 -6.83
C PRO A 319 -15.70 8.86 -7.28
N GLU A 320 -15.29 8.91 -8.54
CA GLU A 320 -14.26 9.87 -9.06
C GLU A 320 -12.87 9.72 -8.42
N ALA A 321 -12.54 8.50 -8.04
CA ALA A 321 -11.27 8.09 -7.45
C ALA A 321 -10.23 7.68 -8.52
N GLY A 322 -8.95 7.82 -8.17
CA GLY A 322 -7.86 7.28 -8.99
C GLY A 322 -7.94 5.76 -9.11
N ILE A 323 -7.99 5.06 -7.97
CA ILE A 323 -8.28 3.63 -7.91
C ILE A 323 -9.31 3.38 -6.81
N ASP A 324 -10.28 2.52 -7.12
CA ASP A 324 -11.29 2.06 -6.17
C ASP A 324 -11.32 0.54 -6.11
N ILE A 325 -11.03 0.01 -4.93
CA ILE A 325 -10.97 -1.41 -4.65
C ILE A 325 -12.16 -1.74 -3.76
N GLU A 326 -13.18 -2.35 -4.34
CA GLU A 326 -14.48 -2.53 -3.71
C GLU A 326 -15.00 -3.97 -3.86
N GLU A 327 -16.12 -4.21 -3.21
CA GLU A 327 -16.92 -5.39 -3.44
C GLU A 327 -17.77 -5.27 -4.70
N GLY A 328 -18.12 -6.42 -5.28
CA GLY A 328 -19.28 -6.51 -6.14
C GLY A 328 -20.56 -6.71 -5.33
N TYR A 329 -21.66 -7.08 -5.99
CA TYR A 329 -22.86 -7.50 -5.25
C TYR A 329 -22.53 -8.62 -4.24
N PRO A 330 -23.25 -8.68 -3.10
CA PRO A 330 -23.02 -9.69 -2.07
C PRO A 330 -23.03 -11.11 -2.64
N SER A 331 -21.96 -11.89 -2.42
CA SER A 331 -21.83 -13.27 -2.89
C SER A 331 -21.64 -14.26 -1.74
N ASN A 332 -22.06 -15.51 -1.92
CA ASN A 332 -21.85 -16.59 -0.94
C ASN A 332 -20.38 -17.04 -0.81
N PHE A 333 -19.48 -16.58 -1.70
CA PHE A 333 -18.09 -17.05 -1.81
C PHE A 333 -17.08 -16.09 -1.19
N GLY A 334 -17.56 -15.01 -0.56
CA GLY A 334 -16.75 -13.92 -0.01
C GLY A 334 -17.11 -12.58 -0.65
N ARG A 335 -16.68 -11.51 0.03
CA ARG A 335 -16.94 -10.11 -0.31
C ARG A 335 -15.60 -9.39 -0.49
N GLY A 336 -15.55 -8.48 -1.47
CA GLY A 336 -14.44 -7.56 -1.69
C GLY A 336 -13.15 -8.21 -2.17
N SER A 337 -12.08 -7.42 -2.13
CA SER A 337 -10.76 -7.85 -2.60
C SER A 337 -9.83 -8.20 -1.44
N ILE A 338 -8.98 -9.21 -1.63
CA ILE A 338 -8.03 -9.69 -0.61
C ILE A 338 -6.61 -9.77 -1.16
N ASP A 339 -5.63 -9.47 -0.30
CA ASP A 339 -4.20 -9.53 -0.60
C ASP A 339 -3.80 -8.61 -1.77
N THR A 340 -4.47 -7.45 -1.89
CA THR A 340 -4.14 -6.48 -2.93
C THR A 340 -2.84 -5.74 -2.60
N VAL A 341 -1.99 -5.49 -3.61
CA VAL A 341 -0.78 -4.68 -3.46
C VAL A 341 -0.88 -3.45 -4.36
N VAL A 342 -0.63 -2.28 -3.79
CA VAL A 342 -0.47 -1.01 -4.51
C VAL A 342 0.91 -0.46 -4.15
N ASP A 343 1.84 -0.50 -5.10
CA ASP A 343 3.26 -0.17 -4.86
C ASP A 343 3.77 0.88 -5.85
N GLY A 344 4.32 1.99 -5.38
CA GLY A 344 5.00 2.96 -6.23
C GLY A 344 4.09 3.74 -7.17
N VAL A 345 2.79 3.85 -6.84
CA VAL A 345 1.77 4.48 -7.69
C VAL A 345 1.66 5.98 -7.41
N LEU A 346 1.48 6.79 -8.46
CA LEU A 346 1.13 8.20 -8.37
C LEU A 346 -0.40 8.39 -8.44
N PHE A 347 -0.95 9.06 -7.45
CA PHE A 347 -2.33 9.59 -7.44
C PHE A 347 -2.27 11.11 -7.41
N GLU A 348 -2.84 11.77 -8.40
CA GLU A 348 -2.77 13.23 -8.52
C GLU A 348 -4.07 13.81 -9.08
N ASP A 349 -4.59 14.83 -8.40
CA ASP A 349 -5.69 15.66 -8.87
C ASP A 349 -6.93 14.88 -9.36
N ASN A 350 -7.26 13.71 -8.80
CA ASN A 350 -8.60 13.12 -8.95
C ASN A 350 -9.66 14.00 -8.24
N ASN A 351 -10.92 13.97 -8.69
CA ASN A 351 -11.96 14.83 -8.10
C ASN A 351 -12.33 14.42 -6.67
N ASN A 352 -12.14 13.15 -6.32
CA ASN A 352 -12.31 12.62 -4.97
C ASN A 352 -10.98 12.07 -4.40
N THR A 353 -10.95 10.81 -3.95
CA THR A 353 -9.74 10.22 -3.35
C THR A 353 -8.75 9.75 -4.41
N GLY A 354 -7.47 9.65 -4.06
CA GLY A 354 -6.49 8.96 -4.91
C GLY A 354 -6.76 7.46 -4.90
N LEU A 355 -6.85 6.89 -3.70
CA LEU A 355 -7.09 5.46 -3.49
C LEU A 355 -8.25 5.23 -2.51
N SER A 356 -9.20 4.39 -2.89
CA SER A 356 -10.24 3.83 -2.02
C SER A 356 -9.94 2.35 -1.78
N LEU A 357 -9.73 1.97 -0.52
CA LEU A 357 -9.85 0.59 -0.03
C LEU A 357 -11.26 0.43 0.53
N HIS A 358 -12.22 0.20 -0.37
CA HIS A 358 -13.63 0.23 -0.06
C HIS A 358 -14.14 -1.07 0.59
N LEU A 359 -15.46 -1.25 0.60
CA LEU A 359 -16.18 -2.35 1.24
C LEU A 359 -15.61 -3.74 0.87
N GLY A 360 -15.38 -4.57 1.88
CA GLY A 360 -14.82 -5.91 1.76
C GLY A 360 -13.32 -6.00 1.46
N THR A 361 -12.61 -4.88 1.33
CA THR A 361 -11.16 -4.86 1.02
C THR A 361 -10.30 -5.05 2.27
N ARG A 362 -9.58 -6.18 2.33
CA ARG A 362 -8.73 -6.54 3.48
C ARG A 362 -7.36 -7.05 3.09
N ASP A 363 -6.46 -6.98 4.07
CA ASP A 363 -5.07 -7.44 3.97
C ASP A 363 -4.31 -6.77 2.80
N ALA A 364 -4.76 -5.58 2.38
CA ALA A 364 -4.11 -4.83 1.32
C ALA A 364 -2.82 -4.17 1.83
N ASN A 365 -1.83 -4.06 0.94
CA ASN A 365 -0.58 -3.34 1.19
C ASN A 365 -0.47 -2.14 0.24
N VAL A 366 -0.34 -0.94 0.79
CA VAL A 366 -0.15 0.32 0.06
C VAL A 366 1.22 0.88 0.45
N VAL A 367 2.17 0.87 -0.48
CA VAL A 367 3.58 1.13 -0.19
C VAL A 367 4.25 1.98 -1.27
N ASN A 368 5.18 2.84 -0.88
CA ASN A 368 5.97 3.67 -1.80
C ASN A 368 5.14 4.58 -2.73
N CYS A 369 3.85 4.78 -2.45
CA CYS A 369 2.98 5.58 -3.29
C CYS A 369 3.15 7.07 -3.03
N VAL A 370 2.72 7.87 -4.02
CA VAL A 370 2.70 9.32 -3.95
C VAL A 370 1.27 9.80 -4.16
N PHE A 371 0.74 10.53 -3.18
CA PHE A 371 -0.56 11.16 -3.23
C PHE A 371 -0.35 12.67 -3.31
N LYS A 372 -0.90 13.33 -4.33
CA LYS A 372 -0.81 14.79 -4.51
C LYS A 372 -2.20 15.37 -4.72
N ASN A 373 -2.58 16.29 -3.83
CA ASN A 373 -3.91 16.90 -3.83
C ASN A 373 -5.04 15.85 -3.79
N ASN A 374 -4.77 14.67 -3.25
CA ASN A 374 -5.62 13.49 -3.32
C ASN A 374 -5.48 12.67 -2.05
N GLY A 375 -6.60 12.18 -1.53
CA GLY A 375 -6.61 11.43 -0.28
C GLY A 375 -6.35 9.93 -0.43
N ILE A 376 -6.36 9.25 0.73
CA ILE A 376 -6.63 7.82 0.84
C ILE A 376 -7.85 7.61 1.74
N PHE A 377 -8.71 6.68 1.34
CA PHE A 377 -9.93 6.33 2.06
C PHE A 377 -9.99 4.81 2.28
N VAL A 378 -10.21 4.38 3.53
CA VAL A 378 -10.58 3.01 3.86
C VAL A 378 -12.02 3.03 4.38
N ALA A 379 -12.92 2.28 3.75
CA ALA A 379 -14.33 2.31 4.09
C ALA A 379 -14.66 1.56 5.40
N PRO A 380 -15.67 2.02 6.16
CA PRO A 380 -16.20 1.25 7.28
C PRO A 380 -17.03 0.08 6.78
N ASP A 381 -16.97 -1.07 7.46
CA ASP A 381 -17.69 -2.28 7.06
C ASP A 381 -18.23 -3.03 8.28
N GLU A 382 -19.55 -3.10 8.47
CA GLU A 382 -20.18 -3.74 9.64
C GLU A 382 -19.77 -5.21 9.87
N TYR A 383 -19.36 -5.91 8.81
CA TYR A 383 -18.93 -7.31 8.88
C TYR A 383 -17.46 -7.45 9.28
N GLY A 384 -16.68 -6.37 9.30
CA GLY A 384 -15.23 -6.37 9.58
C GLY A 384 -14.44 -6.96 8.43
N LEU A 385 -14.87 -6.72 7.20
CA LEU A 385 -14.23 -7.24 5.98
C LEU A 385 -13.45 -6.16 5.22
N SER A 386 -13.63 -4.88 5.54
CA SER A 386 -12.70 -3.81 5.17
C SER A 386 -11.72 -3.57 6.30
N CYS A 387 -10.68 -4.40 6.45
CA CYS A 387 -9.83 -4.35 7.64
C CYS A 387 -8.39 -4.85 7.40
N ASN A 388 -7.53 -4.69 8.40
CA ASN A 388 -6.16 -5.22 8.41
C ASN A 388 -5.26 -4.72 7.27
N ASN A 389 -5.61 -3.58 6.68
CA ASN A 389 -4.81 -2.97 5.62
C ASN A 389 -3.51 -2.37 6.19
N THR A 390 -2.43 -2.40 5.40
CA THR A 390 -1.12 -1.89 5.78
C THR A 390 -0.73 -0.78 4.81
N ILE A 391 -0.60 0.45 5.32
CA ILE A 391 -0.28 1.65 4.54
C ILE A 391 1.02 2.24 5.08
N TYR A 392 2.13 2.07 4.36
CA TYR A 392 3.43 2.48 4.87
C TYR A 392 4.41 3.00 3.82
N ASN A 393 5.37 3.83 4.25
CA ASN A 393 6.39 4.42 3.38
C ASN A 393 5.82 5.19 2.17
N ASN A 394 4.65 5.83 2.33
CA ASN A 394 4.03 6.65 1.29
C ASN A 394 4.33 8.13 1.51
N ASN A 395 4.23 8.93 0.44
CA ASN A 395 4.34 10.38 0.49
C ASN A 395 2.99 11.01 0.14
N PHE A 396 2.49 11.85 1.03
CA PHE A 396 1.24 12.59 0.88
C PHE A 396 1.57 14.07 0.76
N TYR A 397 1.05 14.73 -0.27
CA TYR A 397 1.17 16.17 -0.49
C TYR A 397 -0.24 16.74 -0.53
N ASP A 398 -0.57 17.62 0.41
CA ASP A 398 -1.89 18.27 0.47
C ASP A 398 -3.03 17.25 0.34
N SER A 399 -2.98 16.22 1.18
CA SER A 399 -3.84 15.04 1.11
C SER A 399 -4.64 14.84 2.39
N THR A 400 -5.83 14.28 2.25
CA THR A 400 -6.66 13.80 3.37
C THR A 400 -6.42 12.31 3.60
N ILE A 401 -6.55 11.88 4.86
CA ILE A 401 -6.40 10.48 5.24
C ILE A 401 -7.62 10.08 6.05
N ARG A 402 -8.32 9.03 5.64
CA ARG A 402 -9.45 8.47 6.39
C ARG A 402 -9.33 6.96 6.49
N LEU A 403 -9.21 6.46 7.71
CA LEU A 403 -9.13 5.04 8.04
C LEU A 403 -10.36 4.66 8.89
N SER A 404 -11.34 3.99 8.28
CA SER A 404 -12.62 3.68 8.92
C SER A 404 -12.88 2.18 9.11
N GLY A 405 -11.99 1.31 8.61
CA GLY A 405 -12.23 -0.13 8.48
C GLY A 405 -11.89 -0.96 9.72
N GLY A 406 -10.86 -0.58 10.47
CA GLY A 406 -10.33 -1.28 11.63
C GLY A 406 -9.11 -2.16 11.31
N GLY A 407 -8.16 -2.24 12.24
CA GLY A 407 -6.93 -3.02 12.10
C GLY A 407 -5.90 -2.44 11.12
N GLU A 408 -6.06 -1.19 10.69
CA GLU A 408 -5.11 -0.54 9.81
C GLU A 408 -3.77 -0.32 10.50
N HIS A 409 -2.69 -0.61 9.78
CA HIS A 409 -1.35 -0.17 10.18
C HIS A 409 -0.92 0.95 9.25
N PHE A 410 -0.90 2.19 9.76
CA PHE A 410 -0.48 3.38 9.03
C PHE A 410 0.85 3.89 9.60
N TYR A 411 1.98 3.59 8.95
CA TYR A 411 3.29 3.88 9.54
C TYR A 411 4.40 4.25 8.56
N GLY A 412 5.43 4.96 9.05
CA GLY A 412 6.56 5.36 8.20
C GLY A 412 6.18 6.28 7.03
N ASN A 413 4.97 6.85 7.03
CA ASN A 413 4.51 7.73 5.97
C ASN A 413 4.99 9.16 6.20
N ARG A 414 5.13 9.91 5.10
CA ARG A 414 5.50 11.32 5.11
C ARG A 414 4.34 12.15 4.56
N ILE A 415 3.90 13.12 5.33
CA ILE A 415 2.78 13.99 4.98
C ILE A 415 3.31 15.42 4.94
N TYR A 416 3.24 16.01 3.76
CA TYR A 416 3.70 17.36 3.45
C TYR A 416 2.50 18.24 3.15
N LEU A 417 2.40 19.36 3.85
CA LEU A 417 1.27 20.27 3.75
C LEU A 417 1.77 21.65 3.36
N SER A 418 1.14 22.22 2.34
CA SER A 418 1.26 23.62 2.00
C SER A 418 0.79 24.50 3.17
N PRO A 419 1.26 25.75 3.28
CA PRO A 419 1.01 26.60 4.44
C PRO A 419 -0.47 26.76 4.79
N SER A 420 -1.35 26.79 3.78
CA SER A 420 -2.78 27.03 3.91
C SER A 420 -3.66 25.78 3.80
N TYR A 421 -3.09 24.58 3.66
CA TYR A 421 -3.88 23.37 3.43
C TYR A 421 -4.58 22.88 4.72
N PRO A 422 -5.92 22.68 4.71
CA PRO A 422 -6.66 22.18 5.86
C PRO A 422 -6.42 20.69 6.05
N PHE A 423 -5.57 20.33 7.01
CA PHE A 423 -5.19 18.94 7.24
C PHE A 423 -6.27 18.17 7.99
N GLN A 424 -6.66 17.02 7.45
CA GLN A 424 -7.61 16.10 8.06
C GLN A 424 -7.08 14.67 8.00
N PHE A 425 -6.81 14.11 9.18
CA PHE A 425 -6.58 12.69 9.38
C PHE A 425 -7.67 12.14 10.28
N THR A 426 -8.51 11.25 9.75
CA THR A 426 -9.60 10.60 10.48
C THR A 426 -9.31 9.14 10.72
N LEU A 427 -9.46 8.70 11.97
CA LEU A 427 -9.53 7.33 12.44
C LEU A 427 -10.93 7.10 13.01
N ASP A 428 -11.89 6.73 12.18
CA ASP A 428 -13.30 6.55 12.57
C ASP A 428 -13.77 5.12 12.31
N ASN A 429 -13.18 4.18 13.04
CA ASN A 429 -13.75 2.83 13.11
C ASN A 429 -15.21 2.97 13.59
N GLU A 430 -16.19 2.66 12.75
CA GLU A 430 -17.60 2.77 13.14
C GLU A 430 -18.05 1.58 14.00
N PHE A 431 -17.31 0.47 13.93
CA PHE A 431 -17.64 -0.79 14.56
C PHE A 431 -16.48 -1.34 15.41
N ASN A 432 -16.81 -2.03 16.51
CA ASN A 432 -15.87 -2.65 17.46
C ASN A 432 -15.21 -3.94 16.93
N HIS A 433 -14.61 -3.90 15.72
CA HIS A 433 -14.03 -5.09 15.10
C HIS A 433 -12.89 -5.73 15.92
N PHE A 434 -12.10 -4.92 16.62
CA PHE A 434 -11.05 -5.42 17.50
C PHE A 434 -11.59 -6.24 18.68
N LEU A 435 -12.56 -5.70 19.43
CA LEU A 435 -13.20 -6.43 20.54
C LEU A 435 -13.90 -7.72 20.05
N ASN A 436 -14.46 -7.66 18.85
CA ASN A 436 -15.10 -8.81 18.20
C ASN A 436 -14.09 -9.79 17.56
N LYS A 437 -12.78 -9.57 17.72
CA LYS A 437 -11.69 -10.40 17.16
C LYS A 437 -11.74 -10.56 15.63
N LYS A 438 -12.31 -9.58 14.94
CA LYS A 438 -12.43 -9.55 13.47
C LYS A 438 -11.23 -8.88 12.81
N CYS A 439 -10.58 -7.94 13.49
CA CYS A 439 -9.39 -7.27 13.01
C CYS A 439 -8.30 -7.24 14.07
N ARG A 440 -7.07 -6.93 13.65
CA ARG A 440 -5.95 -6.59 14.54
C ARG A 440 -6.12 -5.19 15.14
N GLU A 441 -5.12 -4.74 15.90
CA GLU A 441 -5.07 -3.36 16.39
C GLU A 441 -4.92 -2.36 15.24
N THR A 442 -5.57 -1.20 15.35
CA THR A 442 -5.32 -0.08 14.46
C THR A 442 -4.11 0.68 15.01
N LEU A 443 -3.01 0.72 14.26
CA LEU A 443 -1.73 1.31 14.66
C LEU A 443 -1.36 2.48 13.75
N VAL A 444 -1.08 3.64 14.33
CA VAL A 444 -0.54 4.81 13.63
C VAL A 444 0.79 5.21 14.25
N TYR A 445 1.90 4.95 13.58
CA TYR A 445 3.22 5.16 14.18
C TYR A 445 4.35 5.49 13.22
N ASP A 446 5.44 6.07 13.75
CA ASP A 446 6.63 6.45 12.96
C ASP A 446 6.32 7.31 11.71
N ASN A 447 5.20 8.04 11.72
CA ASN A 447 4.86 8.95 10.62
C ASN A 447 5.48 10.33 10.85
N TYR A 448 5.81 11.00 9.75
CA TYR A 448 6.34 12.36 9.74
C TYR A 448 5.35 13.29 9.06
N ILE A 449 4.76 14.21 9.82
CA ILE A 449 3.76 15.16 9.36
C ILE A 449 4.35 16.56 9.46
N TYR A 450 4.46 17.24 8.33
CA TYR A 450 5.10 18.53 8.22
C TYR A 450 4.23 19.50 7.42
N ARG A 451 4.01 20.69 7.98
CA ARG A 451 3.46 21.83 7.25
C ARG A 451 4.54 22.89 7.01
N ASP A 452 4.59 23.40 5.79
CA ASP A 452 5.45 24.55 5.46
C ASP A 452 5.05 25.75 6.32
N ALA A 453 6.05 26.41 6.91
CA ALA A 453 5.87 27.60 7.73
C ALA A 453 5.31 28.80 6.94
N GLY A 454 5.38 28.78 5.61
CA GLY A 454 5.01 29.87 4.73
C GLY A 454 6.00 31.03 4.78
N LYS A 455 5.82 32.02 3.90
CA LYS A 455 6.64 33.26 3.83
C LYS A 455 5.86 34.52 4.20
N SER A 456 4.57 34.40 4.48
CA SER A 456 3.64 35.49 4.73
C SER A 456 2.60 35.06 5.76
N THR A 457 1.77 36.00 6.21
CA THR A 457 0.65 35.72 7.11
C THR A 457 -0.21 34.58 6.57
N ILE A 458 -0.44 33.56 7.39
CA ILE A 458 -1.33 32.44 7.15
C ILE A 458 -2.66 32.78 7.82
N ASN A 459 -3.73 32.96 7.03
CA ASN A 459 -5.05 33.37 7.51
C ASN A 459 -5.54 32.52 8.70
N ASP A 460 -5.96 33.19 9.79
CA ASP A 460 -6.68 32.70 10.98
C ASP A 460 -6.40 31.27 11.48
N GLY A 461 -5.14 30.82 11.43
CA GLY A 461 -4.71 29.52 11.97
C GLY A 461 -5.31 28.33 11.22
N VAL A 462 -4.61 27.87 10.17
CA VAL A 462 -5.05 26.75 9.33
C VAL A 462 -5.35 25.51 10.15
N THR A 463 -6.55 24.98 9.98
CA THR A 463 -7.03 23.81 10.71
C THR A 463 -6.15 22.60 10.40
N GLY A 464 -5.81 21.86 11.44
CA GLY A 464 -5.15 20.57 11.37
C GLY A 464 -5.81 19.70 12.41
N THR A 465 -6.40 18.57 11.99
CA THR A 465 -7.12 17.69 12.90
C THR A 465 -6.71 16.23 12.71
N LEU A 466 -6.42 15.57 13.84
CA LEU A 466 -6.48 14.12 13.97
C LEU A 466 -7.79 13.80 14.68
N ASN A 467 -8.77 13.30 13.92
CA ASN A 467 -10.10 12.96 14.41
C ASN A 467 -10.15 11.47 14.75
N ILE A 468 -10.53 11.16 15.99
CA ILE A 468 -10.71 9.78 16.46
C ILE A 468 -12.19 9.55 16.76
N GLY A 469 -12.79 8.61 16.06
CA GLY A 469 -14.21 8.25 16.16
C GLY A 469 -14.60 7.65 17.52
N ASN A 470 -15.88 7.26 17.63
CA ASN A 470 -16.45 6.78 18.90
C ASN A 470 -15.85 5.44 19.36
N VAL A 471 -15.44 4.57 18.43
CA VAL A 471 -14.88 3.26 18.75
C VAL A 471 -13.36 3.34 18.74
N LYS A 472 -12.76 3.14 19.92
CA LYS A 472 -11.32 3.36 20.15
C LYS A 472 -10.57 2.13 20.65
N ASN A 473 -11.26 1.01 20.81
CA ASN A 473 -10.69 -0.26 21.24
C ASN A 473 -9.59 -0.72 20.28
N GLY A 474 -8.40 -0.98 20.81
CA GLY A 474 -7.26 -1.44 20.01
C GLY A 474 -6.67 -0.37 19.09
N VAL A 475 -6.98 0.92 19.31
CA VAL A 475 -6.36 2.03 18.58
C VAL A 475 -5.12 2.50 19.33
N ARG A 476 -3.98 2.58 18.64
CA ARG A 476 -2.72 3.13 19.17
C ARG A 476 -2.11 4.15 18.23
N VAL A 477 -1.72 5.30 18.77
CA VAL A 477 -1.04 6.37 18.02
C VAL A 477 0.25 6.74 18.73
N PHE A 478 1.41 6.38 18.16
CA PHE A 478 2.67 6.53 18.86
C PHE A 478 3.89 6.81 17.98
N LYS A 479 4.93 7.46 18.52
CA LYS A 479 6.18 7.76 17.80
C LYS A 479 6.01 8.57 16.50
N ASN A 480 4.90 9.28 16.35
CA ASN A 480 4.72 10.18 15.22
C ASN A 480 5.38 11.52 15.50
N THR A 481 5.84 12.18 14.44
CA THR A 481 6.41 13.53 14.48
C THR A 481 5.47 14.50 13.77
N PHE A 482 5.00 15.51 14.48
CA PHE A 482 4.13 16.57 13.99
C PHE A 482 4.86 17.90 14.02
N ILE A 483 5.08 18.51 12.85
CA ILE A 483 5.78 19.78 12.69
C ILE A 483 4.85 20.81 12.07
N ASN A 484 4.68 21.96 12.74
CA ASN A 484 3.87 23.09 12.28
C ASN A 484 2.37 22.75 12.08
N ILE A 485 1.83 21.84 12.89
CA ILE A 485 0.44 21.36 12.75
C ILE A 485 -0.53 22.01 13.75
N ALA A 486 -0.03 22.84 14.67
CA ALA A 486 -0.90 23.49 15.66
C ALA A 486 -1.84 24.50 14.99
N SER A 487 -3.10 24.50 15.44
CA SER A 487 -4.15 25.44 14.99
C SER A 487 -4.62 26.32 16.15
N LYS A 488 -5.47 27.31 15.87
CA LYS A 488 -6.15 28.10 16.92
C LYS A 488 -7.21 27.27 17.68
N GLY A 489 -7.56 26.09 17.17
CA GLY A 489 -8.53 25.16 17.75
C GLY A 489 -7.90 23.85 18.26
N THR A 490 -8.74 22.83 18.41
CA THR A 490 -8.34 21.49 18.83
C THR A 490 -7.60 20.75 17.71
N PHE A 491 -6.38 20.28 17.97
CA PHE A 491 -5.66 19.38 17.05
C PHE A 491 -6.16 17.93 17.13
N LEU A 492 -6.27 17.36 18.33
CA LEU A 492 -6.75 16.01 18.61
C LEU A 492 -8.24 16.03 18.97
N PHE A 493 -9.09 15.66 18.03
CA PHE A 493 -10.53 15.64 18.25
C PHE A 493 -11.03 14.24 18.54
N PHE A 494 -11.62 14.03 19.72
CA PHE A 494 -12.20 12.75 20.13
C PHE A 494 -13.73 12.81 20.10
N HIS A 495 -14.37 11.81 19.49
CA HIS A 495 -15.82 11.63 19.52
C HIS A 495 -16.24 10.60 20.59
N GLY A 496 -17.44 10.76 21.17
CA GLY A 496 -18.06 9.77 22.07
C GLY A 496 -17.57 9.80 23.53
N PRO A 497 -18.07 8.88 24.39
CA PRO A 497 -17.60 8.76 25.77
C PRO A 497 -16.08 8.52 25.82
N ALA A 498 -15.44 8.99 26.89
CA ALA A 498 -13.99 9.13 26.96
C ALA A 498 -13.32 8.12 27.91
N ASP A 499 -12.98 6.94 27.39
CA ASP A 499 -12.34 5.80 28.05
C ASP A 499 -10.96 5.51 27.41
N ARG A 500 -9.86 5.42 28.17
CA ARG A 500 -9.12 4.22 28.63
C ARG A 500 -8.63 3.25 27.53
N GLU A 501 -9.23 3.28 26.35
CA GLU A 501 -9.01 2.25 25.33
C GLU A 501 -8.07 2.72 24.21
N LEU A 502 -7.96 4.04 24.01
CA LEU A 502 -6.96 4.66 23.13
C LEU A 502 -5.61 4.77 23.84
N GLU A 503 -4.55 4.24 23.22
CA GLU A 503 -3.17 4.51 23.63
C GLU A 503 -2.53 5.60 22.75
N PHE A 504 -1.99 6.65 23.38
CA PHE A 504 -1.38 7.78 22.67
C PHE A 504 -0.07 8.23 23.34
N TYR A 505 1.07 7.88 22.75
CA TYR A 505 2.35 8.01 23.46
C TYR A 505 3.57 8.20 22.56
N ASP A 506 4.68 8.66 23.12
CA ASP A 506 5.96 8.86 22.41
C ASP A 506 5.89 9.76 21.16
N ASN A 507 4.82 10.54 20.97
CA ASN A 507 4.72 11.43 19.81
C ASN A 507 5.48 12.75 20.08
N THR A 508 6.03 13.35 19.02
CA THR A 508 6.73 14.65 19.08
C THR A 508 5.91 15.72 18.39
N PHE A 509 5.68 16.83 19.08
CA PHE A 509 5.02 18.02 18.57
C PHE A 509 6.00 19.18 18.57
N HIS A 510 6.27 19.75 17.41
CA HIS A 510 7.21 20.84 17.24
C HIS A 510 6.62 21.92 16.35
N ASN A 511 6.81 23.20 16.69
CA ASN A 511 6.53 24.30 15.78
C ASN A 511 7.76 25.18 15.66
N THR A 512 8.10 25.49 14.41
CA THR A 512 9.16 26.44 14.08
C THR A 512 8.77 27.86 14.50
N PRO A 513 9.73 28.70 14.94
CA PRO A 513 9.48 30.11 15.23
C PRO A 513 8.78 30.84 14.07
N GLU A 514 9.20 30.56 12.84
CA GLU A 514 8.64 31.13 11.62
C GLU A 514 7.15 30.80 11.48
N PHE A 515 6.76 29.54 11.70
CA PHE A 515 5.35 29.15 11.64
C PHE A 515 4.52 29.84 12.72
N ILE A 516 5.03 29.99 13.94
CA ILE A 516 4.34 30.70 15.03
C ILE A 516 4.10 32.16 14.65
N THR A 517 5.12 32.83 14.10
CA THR A 517 5.00 34.21 13.61
C THR A 517 3.99 34.32 12.47
N ASN A 518 4.10 33.46 11.45
CA ASN A 518 3.27 33.55 10.26
C ASN A 518 1.80 33.20 10.52
N THR A 519 1.51 32.30 11.47
CA THR A 519 0.12 31.96 11.86
C THR A 519 -0.49 32.92 12.89
N SER A 520 0.31 33.81 13.48
CA SER A 520 -0.11 34.63 14.63
C SER A 520 -0.71 33.81 15.78
N MET A 521 -0.30 32.54 15.92
CA MET A 521 -0.81 31.64 16.95
C MET A 521 -0.41 32.17 18.34
N GLN A 522 -1.33 32.07 19.30
CA GLN A 522 -1.09 32.40 20.71
C GLN A 522 -0.99 31.08 21.50
N PRO A 523 0.21 30.50 21.69
CA PRO A 523 0.37 29.12 22.20
C PRO A 523 -0.29 28.88 23.56
N GLY A 524 -0.35 29.91 24.42
CA GLY A 524 -1.02 29.84 25.72
C GLY A 524 -2.55 29.71 25.67
N SER A 525 -3.18 29.88 24.50
CA SER A 525 -4.62 29.75 24.28
C SER A 525 -5.03 28.58 23.38
N THR A 526 -4.05 27.79 22.92
CA THR A 526 -4.30 26.66 22.03
C THR A 526 -4.54 25.38 22.83
N TYR A 527 -5.65 24.70 22.55
CA TYR A 527 -6.00 23.41 23.14
C TYR A 527 -5.53 22.27 22.23
N TYR A 528 -4.72 21.34 22.75
CA TYR A 528 -4.31 20.16 21.99
C TYR A 528 -5.45 19.20 21.71
N THR A 529 -6.42 19.13 22.63
CA THR A 529 -7.53 18.19 22.58
C THR A 529 -8.81 18.85 23.08
N ASN A 530 -9.96 18.35 22.60
CA ASN A 530 -11.29 18.69 23.11
C ASN A 530 -11.64 18.01 24.44
N TYR A 531 -10.78 17.14 25.01
CA TYR A 531 -11.05 16.43 26.25
C TYR A 531 -9.87 16.47 27.22
N GLU A 532 -9.96 17.29 28.28
CA GLU A 532 -8.88 17.46 29.27
C GLU A 532 -8.49 16.16 30.00
N GLY A 533 -9.45 15.25 30.21
CA GLY A 533 -9.17 13.97 30.87
C GLY A 533 -8.25 13.06 30.06
N PHE A 534 -8.04 13.32 28.77
CA PHE A 534 -7.10 12.61 27.91
C PHE A 534 -5.65 12.84 28.34
N PHE A 535 -5.33 14.05 28.83
CA PHE A 535 -3.98 14.37 29.30
C PHE A 535 -3.49 13.46 30.42
N LYS A 536 -4.41 12.80 31.15
CA LYS A 536 -4.09 11.81 32.19
C LYS A 536 -3.75 10.42 31.63
N LYS A 537 -3.97 10.18 30.33
CA LYS A 537 -3.85 8.87 29.65
C LYS A 537 -2.82 8.88 28.53
N ALA A 538 -2.51 10.04 27.96
CA ALA A 538 -1.40 10.22 27.03
C ALA A 538 -0.07 10.32 27.80
N TYR A 539 0.99 9.64 27.37
CA TYR A 539 2.26 9.58 28.10
C TYR A 539 3.48 9.71 27.19
N ASN A 540 4.60 10.21 27.72
CA ASN A 540 5.87 10.41 27.00
C ASN A 540 5.80 11.23 25.69
N ASN A 541 4.72 11.98 25.47
CA ASN A 541 4.63 12.87 24.31
C ASN A 541 5.51 14.10 24.53
N LYS A 542 6.38 14.41 23.56
CA LYS A 542 7.29 15.55 23.59
C LYS A 542 6.61 16.77 22.97
N ILE A 543 6.57 17.88 23.70
CA ILE A 543 6.05 19.16 23.21
C ILE A 543 7.18 20.18 23.19
N GLU A 544 7.48 20.67 22.00
CA GLU A 544 8.52 21.65 21.70
C GLU A 544 7.91 22.92 21.11
N ILE A 545 6.80 23.38 21.70
CA ILE A 545 6.12 24.60 21.29
C ILE A 545 6.21 25.61 22.44
N PRO A 546 6.93 26.74 22.28
CA PRO A 546 7.08 27.73 23.33
C PRO A 546 5.74 28.24 23.88
N GLY A 547 5.59 28.32 25.20
CA GLY A 547 4.39 28.85 25.86
C GLY A 547 3.20 27.88 25.96
N MET A 548 3.31 26.66 25.42
CA MET A 548 2.32 25.62 25.63
C MET A 548 2.62 24.78 26.87
N ASN A 549 1.56 24.42 27.59
CA ASN A 549 1.64 23.45 28.67
C ASN A 549 2.11 22.10 28.10
N LYS A 550 3.06 21.46 28.80
CA LYS A 550 3.43 20.08 28.49
C LYS A 550 2.18 19.20 28.62
N MET A 551 1.95 18.32 27.65
CA MET A 551 1.13 17.13 27.88
C MET A 551 1.86 16.33 28.97
N VAL A 552 1.19 16.13 30.09
CA VAL A 552 1.85 15.76 31.35
C VAL A 552 2.72 14.50 31.20
N PHE A 553 3.98 14.69 31.59
CA PHE A 553 4.93 13.69 32.04
C PHE A 553 4.54 13.27 33.47
N THR A 554 4.14 12.01 33.66
CA THR A 554 4.50 11.09 34.77
C THR A 554 3.65 9.84 34.61
N SER A 555 4.27 8.76 34.10
CA SER A 555 3.89 7.34 34.20
C SER A 555 2.46 7.02 34.66
N HIS A 556 1.56 6.59 33.76
CA HIS A 556 0.36 5.85 34.17
C HIS A 556 -0.23 4.96 33.04
N ARG A 557 0.31 3.74 32.88
CA ARG A 557 -0.55 2.55 32.99
C ARG A 557 -0.72 2.31 34.49
N SER A 558 -1.90 2.56 35.03
CA SER A 558 -2.24 2.33 36.46
C SER A 558 -3.73 2.08 36.68
N LYS A 559 -4.40 1.54 35.65
CA LYS A 559 -5.82 1.19 35.75
C LYS A 559 -6.05 -0.23 35.27
N GLY A 560 -5.29 -1.12 35.89
CA GLY A 560 -5.33 -2.56 35.78
C GLY A 560 -4.34 -3.21 36.75
N ASP A 561 -3.26 -2.47 37.08
CA ASP A 561 -2.21 -2.97 37.96
C ASP A 561 -2.73 -3.16 39.38
N LYS A 562 -2.81 -4.42 39.80
CA LYS A 562 -3.02 -4.78 41.19
C LYS A 562 -1.67 -4.69 41.90
N LEU A 563 -1.67 -4.33 43.18
CA LEU A 563 -0.51 -4.56 44.02
C LEU A 563 -0.27 -6.08 44.05
N VAL A 564 0.79 -6.53 43.40
CA VAL A 564 1.13 -7.95 43.36
C VAL A 564 1.89 -8.32 44.64
N LYS A 565 2.82 -7.45 45.06
CA LYS A 565 3.60 -7.62 46.30
C LYS A 565 4.19 -6.30 46.77
N SER A 566 4.26 -6.09 48.08
CA SER A 566 5.04 -5.02 48.70
C SER A 566 6.06 -5.58 49.68
N PHE A 567 7.20 -4.91 49.79
CA PHE A 567 8.22 -5.22 50.79
C PHE A 567 8.85 -3.93 51.30
N GLN A 568 9.19 -3.94 52.58
CA GLN A 568 9.90 -2.85 53.24
C GLN A 568 11.33 -3.31 53.54
N LEU A 569 12.31 -2.55 53.06
CA LEU A 569 13.70 -2.77 53.41
C LEU A 569 14.04 -1.94 54.64
N ASN A 570 14.65 -2.60 55.63
CA ASN A 570 15.29 -1.92 56.75
C ASN A 570 16.57 -1.20 56.27
N ARG A 571 17.09 -0.30 57.11
CA ARG A 571 18.30 0.51 56.87
C ARG A 571 19.40 -0.26 56.12
N ILE A 572 19.72 0.18 54.90
CA ILE A 572 20.91 -0.25 54.16
C ILE A 572 22.10 0.59 54.65
N GLU A 573 23.17 -0.06 55.09
CA GLU A 573 24.38 0.64 55.54
C GLU A 573 25.09 1.35 54.37
N SER A 574 25.74 2.48 54.67
CA SER A 574 26.47 3.27 53.67
C SER A 574 27.54 2.43 52.97
N GLY A 575 27.58 2.50 51.64
CA GLY A 575 28.51 1.71 50.81
C GLY A 575 28.20 0.21 50.74
N LYS A 576 27.05 -0.23 51.25
CA LYS A 576 26.56 -1.61 51.09
C LYS A 576 25.45 -1.69 50.05
N TYR A 577 25.34 -2.89 49.48
CA TYR A 577 24.45 -3.23 48.39
C TYR A 577 23.45 -4.30 48.83
N VAL A 578 22.19 -4.18 48.44
CA VAL A 578 21.17 -5.22 48.66
C VAL A 578 20.55 -5.59 47.33
N ASP A 579 20.50 -6.89 47.05
CA ASP A 579 19.91 -7.47 45.84
C ASP A 579 18.50 -7.98 46.09
N ILE A 580 17.58 -7.61 45.21
CA ILE A 580 16.21 -8.15 45.22
C ILE A 580 16.02 -8.99 43.97
N THR A 581 15.91 -10.30 44.15
CA THR A 581 15.82 -11.29 43.08
C THR A 581 14.41 -11.83 42.95
N PHE A 582 13.88 -11.78 41.72
CA PHE A 582 12.62 -12.42 41.35
C PHE A 582 12.92 -13.81 40.75
N ASP A 583 12.45 -14.90 41.36
CA ASP A 583 12.76 -16.28 40.91
C ASP A 583 11.62 -16.88 40.06
N ASN A 584 11.96 -17.63 39.00
CA ASN A 584 11.08 -18.45 38.16
C ASN A 584 9.90 -17.72 37.47
N PHE A 585 10.19 -16.84 36.51
CA PHE A 585 9.19 -16.42 35.52
C PHE A 585 8.90 -17.58 34.55
N THR A 586 7.87 -18.39 34.81
CA THR A 586 7.47 -19.49 33.91
C THR A 586 6.60 -18.99 32.75
N SER A 587 7.24 -18.86 31.58
CA SER A 587 6.75 -19.02 30.18
C SER A 587 5.44 -18.39 29.67
N ALA A 588 4.77 -17.48 30.38
CA ALA A 588 3.80 -16.55 29.76
C ALA A 588 4.03 -15.08 30.17
N PHE A 589 5.15 -14.84 30.83
CA PHE A 589 5.47 -13.61 31.54
C PHE A 589 6.50 -12.79 30.75
N GLU A 590 6.11 -11.67 30.15
CA GLU A 590 7.08 -10.69 29.65
C GLU A 590 7.45 -9.75 30.81
N ALA A 591 8.68 -9.84 31.32
CA ALA A 591 9.21 -8.95 32.37
C ALA A 591 9.17 -7.45 32.01
N ARG A 592 8.83 -7.12 30.76
CA ARG A 592 8.61 -5.78 30.22
C ARG A 592 7.33 -5.12 30.75
N GLU A 593 6.44 -5.89 31.41
CA GLU A 593 5.15 -5.44 31.90
C GLU A 593 5.09 -5.23 33.42
N LEU A 594 6.23 -5.39 34.12
CA LEU A 594 6.34 -5.11 35.55
C LEU A 594 6.73 -3.66 35.81
N TYR A 595 6.05 -3.04 36.77
CA TYR A 595 6.40 -1.72 37.28
C TYR A 595 6.89 -1.85 38.72
N LEU A 596 8.02 -1.22 38.99
CA LEU A 596 8.55 -1.10 40.33
C LEU A 596 8.33 0.32 40.80
N LYS A 597 7.45 0.47 41.78
CA LYS A 597 7.30 1.71 42.53
C LYS A 597 8.15 1.59 43.79
N VAL A 598 9.19 2.41 43.86
CA VAL A 598 10.07 2.52 45.03
C VAL A 598 9.70 3.83 45.73
N THR A 599 9.14 3.72 46.92
CA THR A 599 8.89 4.85 47.81
C THR A 599 10.00 4.90 48.84
N THR A 600 10.70 6.02 48.89
CA THR A 600 11.69 6.27 49.93
C THR A 600 11.18 7.34 50.89
N LYS A 601 11.23 7.05 52.18
CA LYS A 601 10.83 7.99 53.23
C LYS A 601 12.02 8.25 54.16
N GLY A 602 12.35 9.51 54.40
CA GLY A 602 13.44 9.87 55.31
C GLY A 602 13.29 11.25 55.96
N TYR A 603 14.05 11.43 57.05
CA TYR A 603 14.12 12.66 57.83
C TYR A 603 15.35 13.47 57.41
N TRP A 604 15.21 14.80 57.37
CA TRP A 604 16.30 15.70 57.00
C TRP A 604 17.28 15.99 58.15
N TYR A 605 16.84 15.90 59.41
CA TYR A 605 17.63 16.31 60.59
C TYR A 605 17.42 15.39 61.80
N GLU A 606 18.40 15.29 62.71
CA GLU A 606 18.38 14.41 63.90
C GLU A 606 17.23 14.70 64.89
N THR A 607 16.68 15.91 64.90
CA THR A 607 15.82 16.40 65.98
C THR A 607 14.42 16.84 65.55
N ASP A 608 14.09 16.78 64.26
CA ASP A 608 12.76 17.19 63.77
C ASP A 608 12.07 16.05 63.00
N SER A 609 11.28 15.26 63.74
CA SER A 609 10.46 14.17 63.19
C SER A 609 9.27 14.66 62.36
N THR A 610 9.08 15.98 62.19
CA THR A 610 7.90 16.56 61.52
C THR A 610 8.11 16.86 60.04
N GLN A 611 9.37 16.92 59.56
CA GLN A 611 9.68 17.14 58.13
C GLN A 611 10.05 15.84 57.42
N VAL A 612 9.01 15.09 57.05
CA VAL A 612 9.11 13.89 56.23
C VAL A 612 9.09 14.29 54.75
N LYS A 613 10.09 13.86 53.97
CA LYS A 613 10.04 13.90 52.51
C LYS A 613 9.76 12.51 51.97
N GLU A 614 8.74 12.39 51.12
CA GLU A 614 8.40 11.16 50.40
C GLU A 614 8.77 11.35 48.94
N GLU A 615 9.62 10.47 48.41
CA GLU A 615 9.96 10.44 46.99
C GLU A 615 9.50 9.12 46.39
N ILE A 616 8.79 9.21 45.26
CA ILE A 616 8.21 8.07 44.55
C ILE A 616 8.97 7.92 43.23
N ILE A 617 9.66 6.79 43.06
CA ILE A 617 10.37 6.44 41.84
C ILE A 617 9.61 5.29 41.17
N SER A 618 9.10 5.52 39.96
CA SER A 618 8.43 4.49 39.16
C SER A 618 9.33 4.12 37.97
N PHE A 619 9.77 2.86 37.91
CA PHE A 619 10.50 2.33 36.76
C PHE A 619 9.51 1.72 35.78
N SER A 620 9.17 2.47 34.72
CA SER A 620 8.17 2.06 33.72
C SER A 620 8.74 1.31 32.51
N ASP A 621 10.06 1.17 32.40
CA ASP A 621 10.72 0.48 31.29
C ASP A 621 11.95 -0.26 31.79
N VAL A 622 11.86 -1.58 31.93
CA VAL A 622 13.06 -2.42 32.14
C VAL A 622 13.65 -2.78 30.77
N LYS A 623 14.42 -1.87 30.17
CA LYS A 623 15.33 -2.18 29.06
C LYS A 623 16.78 -1.90 29.48
N PRO A 624 17.76 -2.71 29.03
CA PRO A 624 19.15 -2.52 29.40
C PRO A 624 19.68 -1.20 28.84
N ILE A 625 20.19 -0.33 29.71
CA ILE A 625 20.91 0.88 29.34
C ILE A 625 22.37 0.74 29.79
N SER A 626 23.30 0.84 28.85
CA SER A 626 24.71 1.13 29.12
C SER A 626 24.94 2.63 28.90
N TYR A 627 25.41 3.36 29.92
CA TYR A 627 25.71 4.79 29.83
C TYR A 627 27.21 5.04 30.01
N THR A 628 27.77 5.91 29.17
CA THR A 628 29.14 6.45 29.28
C THR A 628 29.07 7.97 29.14
N GLY A 629 29.46 8.69 30.19
CA GLY A 629 29.49 10.16 30.23
C GLY A 629 30.14 10.68 31.52
N THR A 630 30.13 12.00 31.72
CA THR A 630 30.91 12.67 32.78
C THR A 630 30.24 12.62 34.16
N LEU A 631 31.01 12.89 35.22
CA LEU A 631 30.55 12.88 36.62
C LEU A 631 29.36 13.84 36.88
N ASP A 632 29.19 14.90 36.09
CA ASP A 632 28.09 15.85 36.24
C ASP A 632 26.81 15.46 35.48
N ASP A 633 26.92 14.57 34.49
CA ASP A 633 25.77 13.95 33.84
C ASP A 633 25.25 12.74 34.66
N PHE A 634 26.15 12.06 35.37
CA PHE A 634 25.81 10.99 36.32
C PHE A 634 24.96 11.49 37.50
N LYS A 635 25.22 12.71 37.99
CA LYS A 635 24.47 13.35 39.10
C LYS A 635 23.02 13.75 38.75
N LYS A 636 22.66 13.74 37.46
CA LYS A 636 21.31 14.10 36.97
C LYS A 636 20.42 12.89 36.69
N LEU A 637 20.94 11.68 36.82
CA LEU A 637 20.15 10.45 36.78
C LEU A 637 19.44 10.26 38.15
N PRO A 638 18.21 9.71 38.19
CA PRO A 638 17.61 9.31 39.46
C PRO A 638 18.52 8.29 40.15
N VAL A 639 18.58 8.38 41.49
CA VAL A 639 19.53 7.67 42.37
C VAL A 639 19.69 6.22 41.94
N SER A 640 20.94 5.83 41.68
CA SER A 640 21.38 4.64 40.95
C SER A 640 20.62 3.34 41.24
N THR A 641 19.89 2.84 40.24
CA THR A 641 19.42 1.46 40.13
C THR A 641 19.98 0.83 38.86
N GLY A 642 20.82 -0.19 39.01
CA GLY A 642 21.12 -1.10 37.90
C GLY A 642 20.12 -2.26 37.96
N ILE A 643 19.43 -2.54 36.86
CA ILE A 643 18.61 -3.76 36.74
C ILE A 643 19.41 -4.79 35.94
N TYR A 644 19.69 -5.94 36.53
CA TYR A 644 20.35 -7.06 35.88
C TYR A 644 19.37 -8.22 35.68
N ILE A 645 19.24 -8.74 34.45
CA ILE A 645 18.36 -9.88 34.14
C ILE A 645 19.20 -11.08 33.68
N LYS A 646 19.09 -12.23 34.35
CA LYS A 646 19.79 -13.49 34.04
C LYS A 646 18.89 -14.69 34.30
N ASN A 647 18.77 -15.63 33.35
CA ASN A 647 18.06 -16.91 33.52
C ASN A 647 16.66 -16.80 34.14
N ASN A 648 15.81 -15.89 33.64
CA ASN A 648 14.48 -15.58 34.20
C ASN A 648 14.52 -15.11 35.66
N LYS A 649 15.59 -14.41 36.04
CA LYS A 649 15.71 -13.70 37.31
C LYS A 649 16.11 -12.26 37.05
N ALA A 650 15.34 -11.32 37.59
CA ALA A 650 15.72 -9.90 37.60
C ALA A 650 16.26 -9.57 39.00
N THR A 651 17.31 -8.75 39.06
CA THR A 651 17.94 -8.33 40.30
C THR A 651 18.08 -6.81 40.34
N LEU A 652 17.55 -6.19 41.40
CA LEU A 652 17.69 -4.76 41.69
C LEU A 652 18.69 -4.57 42.81
N THR A 653 19.68 -3.72 42.57
CA THR A 653 20.72 -3.44 43.55
C THR A 653 20.58 -1.99 44.07
N PHE A 654 20.46 -1.83 45.38
CA PHE A 654 20.35 -0.52 46.05
C PHE A 654 21.66 -0.17 46.78
N THR A 655 22.09 1.10 46.73
CA THR A 655 23.18 1.63 47.58
C THR A 655 22.78 2.99 48.14
N GLN A 656 23.24 3.31 49.34
CA GLN A 656 23.21 4.69 49.83
C GLN A 656 24.27 5.49 49.07
N SER A 657 23.93 6.70 48.59
CA SER A 657 24.94 7.64 48.07
C SER A 657 25.79 8.16 49.24
N SER A 658 27.04 8.52 48.94
CA SER A 658 28.03 8.95 49.96
C SER A 658 27.44 9.94 50.96
N SER A 659 27.79 9.79 52.24
CA SER A 659 27.40 10.73 53.30
C SER A 659 27.76 12.15 52.91
N ASP A 660 26.75 13.00 52.72
CA ASP A 660 26.95 14.44 52.74
C ASP A 660 27.45 14.81 54.13
N SER A 661 28.62 15.45 54.22
CA SER A 661 29.31 15.72 55.50
C SER A 661 28.49 16.56 56.49
N LEU A 662 27.39 17.17 56.03
CA LEU A 662 26.45 17.95 56.84
C LEU A 662 25.18 17.20 57.25
N ASN A 663 24.91 16.01 56.71
CA ASN A 663 23.66 15.28 56.89
C ASN A 663 23.94 13.82 57.31
N GLN A 664 24.18 13.60 58.60
CA GLN A 664 24.71 12.31 59.07
C GLN A 664 23.72 11.14 59.16
N LEU A 665 22.42 11.30 58.90
CA LEU A 665 21.51 10.14 58.81
C LEU A 665 20.38 10.35 57.80
N TRP A 666 20.53 9.80 56.59
CA TRP A 666 19.38 9.46 55.75
C TRP A 666 18.84 8.10 56.21
N ALA A 667 17.80 8.11 57.05
CA ALA A 667 17.01 6.91 57.31
C ALA A 667 16.11 6.69 56.10
N LEU A 668 16.48 5.79 55.20
CA LEU A 668 15.70 5.49 54.00
C LEU A 668 14.83 4.27 54.32
N ASP A 669 13.57 4.48 54.69
CA ASP A 669 12.57 3.43 54.61
C ASP A 669 12.25 3.24 53.12
N ILE A 670 12.68 2.12 52.55
CA ILE A 670 12.40 1.79 51.15
C ILE A 670 11.20 0.84 51.14
N ALA A 671 10.05 1.33 50.70
CA ALA A 671 8.92 0.49 50.34
C ALA A 671 8.94 0.25 48.84
N ILE A 672 8.95 -1.00 48.41
CA ILE A 672 8.95 -1.38 47.00
C ILE A 672 7.65 -2.10 46.72
N GLU A 673 6.86 -1.55 45.83
CA GLU A 673 5.59 -2.10 45.35
C GLU A 673 5.80 -2.61 43.92
N VAL A 674 5.53 -3.90 43.71
CA VAL A 674 5.49 -4.50 42.37
C VAL A 674 4.06 -4.44 41.85
N LEU A 675 3.87 -3.72 40.75
CA LEU A 675 2.56 -3.46 40.15
C LEU A 675 2.46 -4.16 38.80
N GLY A 676 1.34 -4.84 38.55
CA GLY A 676 1.06 -5.50 37.26
C GLY A 676 -0.38 -6.03 37.14
N ASN A 677 -0.78 -6.45 35.93
CA ASN A 677 -2.15 -6.90 35.61
C ASN A 677 -2.49 -8.34 36.04
N TYR A 678 -1.65 -8.98 36.85
CA TYR A 678 -1.73 -10.41 37.15
C TYR A 678 -1.96 -10.69 38.65
N THR A 679 -2.52 -11.87 38.98
CA THR A 679 -2.86 -12.28 40.36
C THR A 679 -1.94 -13.35 40.94
N ASP A 680 -0.96 -13.83 40.18
CA ASP A 680 -0.16 -14.99 40.57
C ASP A 680 1.04 -14.57 41.45
N ASP A 681 1.19 -15.24 42.60
CA ASP A 681 2.29 -15.01 43.54
C ASP A 681 3.59 -15.61 42.99
N PHE A 682 4.68 -14.84 43.04
CA PHE A 682 6.02 -15.30 42.68
C PHE A 682 7.00 -15.14 43.86
N PRO A 683 7.99 -16.04 43.99
CA PRO A 683 8.99 -15.96 45.05
C PRO A 683 9.95 -14.78 44.82
N VAL A 684 10.08 -13.95 45.85
CA VAL A 684 11.03 -12.83 45.91
C VAL A 684 12.07 -13.17 46.98
N LYS A 685 13.35 -13.00 46.66
CA LYS A 685 14.46 -13.14 47.61
C LYS A 685 15.19 -11.82 47.74
N ILE A 686 15.43 -11.39 48.98
CA ILE A 686 16.21 -10.21 49.31
C ILE A 686 17.53 -10.70 49.90
N SER A 687 18.66 -10.22 49.37
CA SER A 687 19.98 -10.57 49.92
C SER A 687 20.24 -9.83 51.22
N GLU A 688 21.18 -10.36 52.01
CA GLU A 688 21.83 -9.55 53.04
C GLU A 688 22.66 -8.42 52.39
N PRO A 689 22.90 -7.29 53.07
CA PRO A 689 23.77 -6.22 52.58
C PRO A 689 25.22 -6.70 52.32
N TYR A 690 25.81 -6.35 51.18
CA TYR A 690 27.16 -6.78 50.77
C TYR A 690 28.02 -5.64 50.17
N ASP A 691 29.32 -5.86 49.93
CA ASP A 691 30.27 -4.90 49.34
C ASP A 691 30.69 -5.35 47.92
N THR A 692 30.79 -4.42 46.96
CA THR A 692 31.17 -4.71 45.56
C THR A 692 32.64 -5.08 45.38
N ASN A 693 33.52 -4.73 46.33
CA ASN A 693 34.95 -5.05 46.26
C ASN A 693 35.27 -6.55 46.43
N ASN A 694 34.30 -7.34 46.90
CA ASN A 694 34.44 -8.79 47.10
C ASN A 694 33.76 -9.65 46.02
N GLN A 695 33.23 -9.07 44.94
CA GLN A 695 32.57 -9.81 43.86
C GLN A 695 33.37 -9.67 42.54
N PRO A 696 33.66 -10.77 41.82
CA PRO A 696 34.36 -10.70 40.54
C PRO A 696 33.50 -10.00 39.48
N MET A 697 34.10 -9.07 38.71
CA MET A 697 33.46 -8.55 37.48
C MET A 697 33.21 -9.71 36.52
N MET A 698 31.95 -9.98 36.20
CA MET A 698 31.60 -10.92 35.15
C MET A 698 31.33 -10.18 33.85
N ILE A 699 32.32 -10.18 32.95
CA ILE A 699 32.11 -9.76 31.56
C ILE A 699 31.49 -10.93 30.81
N ASN A 700 30.34 -10.71 30.18
CA ASN A 700 29.63 -11.76 29.44
C ASN A 700 29.50 -11.40 27.95
N LEU A 701 30.65 -11.40 27.26
CA LEU A 701 30.67 -11.41 25.80
C LEU A 701 30.26 -12.81 25.28
N PRO A 702 29.67 -12.92 24.08
CA PRO A 702 29.44 -14.21 23.43
C PRO A 702 30.80 -14.90 23.23
N MET A 703 31.02 -16.04 23.87
CA MET A 703 32.25 -16.83 23.76
C MET A 703 31.94 -18.17 23.11
N ILE A 704 32.72 -18.53 22.09
CA ILE A 704 32.64 -19.81 21.40
C ILE A 704 34.00 -20.49 21.58
N LYS A 705 34.03 -21.70 22.13
CA LYS A 705 35.26 -22.50 22.20
C LYS A 705 35.57 -23.01 20.79
N SER A 706 36.67 -22.54 20.20
CA SER A 706 37.17 -23.07 18.93
C SER A 706 37.69 -24.49 19.13
N ASN A 707 37.23 -25.45 18.32
CA ASN A 707 37.61 -26.88 18.44
C ASN A 707 39.09 -27.17 18.12
N ASN A 708 39.88 -26.18 17.67
CA ASN A 708 41.24 -26.40 17.14
C ASN A 708 42.38 -25.77 17.97
N GLN A 709 42.16 -25.36 19.23
CA GLN A 709 43.27 -24.90 20.09
C GLN A 709 43.70 -25.97 21.09
N VAL A 710 44.93 -26.46 20.92
CA VAL A 710 45.53 -27.55 21.71
C VAL A 710 46.01 -27.08 23.09
N GLU A 711 46.01 -25.77 23.38
CA GLU A 711 46.60 -25.20 24.61
C GLU A 711 45.60 -24.69 25.67
N SER A 712 44.28 -24.87 25.49
CA SER A 712 43.31 -24.51 26.53
C SER A 712 43.01 -25.70 27.45
N ALA A 713 43.37 -25.57 28.74
CA ALA A 713 43.03 -26.56 29.77
C ALA A 713 41.54 -26.56 30.19
N ALA A 714 40.73 -25.60 29.73
CA ALA A 714 39.32 -25.47 30.09
C ALA A 714 38.47 -26.51 29.34
N THR A 715 37.75 -27.36 30.07
CA THR A 715 36.97 -28.48 29.49
C THR A 715 35.71 -28.02 28.75
N ASP A 716 35.09 -26.92 29.19
CA ASP A 716 33.87 -26.35 28.60
C ASP A 716 33.89 -24.81 28.59
N VAL A 717 32.85 -24.21 27.99
CA VAL A 717 32.69 -22.75 27.89
C VAL A 717 32.54 -22.09 29.27
N ALA A 718 31.97 -22.79 30.25
CA ALA A 718 31.79 -22.26 31.60
C ALA A 718 33.13 -22.15 32.34
N SER A 719 33.97 -23.16 32.23
CA SER A 719 35.31 -23.22 32.80
C SER A 719 36.23 -22.19 32.16
N LEU A 720 36.18 -22.06 30.82
CA LEU A 720 36.94 -21.05 30.08
C LEU A 720 36.57 -19.62 30.51
N ARG A 721 35.28 -19.38 30.79
CA ARG A 721 34.79 -18.10 31.28
C ARG A 721 35.26 -17.82 32.71
N ASN A 722 35.29 -18.82 33.58
CA ASN A 722 35.79 -18.67 34.94
C ASN A 722 37.29 -18.35 34.96
N ASP A 723 38.06 -18.98 34.09
CA ASP A 723 39.49 -18.70 33.94
C ASP A 723 39.72 -17.26 33.42
N PHE A 724 38.91 -16.84 32.44
CA PHE A 724 38.97 -15.48 31.89
C PHE A 724 38.60 -14.41 32.92
N ASN A 725 37.51 -14.59 33.68
CA ASN A 725 37.13 -13.67 34.75
C ASN A 725 38.19 -13.63 35.88
N SER A 726 38.82 -14.76 36.17
CA SER A 726 39.92 -14.84 37.15
C SER A 726 41.17 -14.11 36.66
N LEU A 727 41.48 -14.16 35.36
CA LEU A 727 42.58 -13.41 34.75
C LEU A 727 42.32 -11.90 34.78
N LEU A 728 41.11 -11.46 34.44
CA LEU A 728 40.70 -10.05 34.51
C LEU A 728 40.84 -9.50 35.94
N LEU A 729 40.41 -10.29 36.95
CA LEU A 729 40.57 -9.92 38.35
C LEU A 729 42.04 -9.76 38.74
N LYS A 730 42.92 -10.66 38.28
CA LYS A 730 44.37 -10.57 38.52
C LYS A 730 45.00 -9.35 37.84
N LEU A 731 44.64 -9.07 36.59
CA LEU A 731 45.14 -7.91 35.84
C LEU A 731 44.68 -6.57 36.44
N LYS A 732 43.45 -6.51 36.96
CA LYS A 732 42.93 -5.37 37.73
C LYS A 732 43.72 -5.17 39.03
N ASN A 733 43.92 -6.24 39.80
CA ASN A 733 44.68 -6.18 41.05
C ASN A 733 46.16 -5.81 40.83
N ALA A 734 46.71 -6.11 39.65
CA ALA A 734 48.05 -5.69 39.23
C ALA A 734 48.11 -4.22 38.72
N GLY A 735 46.99 -3.50 38.66
CA GLY A 735 46.92 -2.12 38.19
C GLY A 735 47.08 -1.95 36.67
N LEU A 736 47.05 -3.05 35.90
CA LEU A 736 47.22 -3.06 34.44
C LEU A 736 45.91 -2.79 33.67
N MET A 737 44.77 -2.78 34.37
CA MET A 737 43.45 -2.43 33.85
C MET A 737 42.75 -1.48 34.82
N GLN A 738 42.15 -0.40 34.31
CA GLN A 738 41.22 0.45 35.05
C GLN A 738 39.76 0.06 34.71
N ASN A 739 38.82 0.45 35.58
CA ASN A 739 37.42 -0.01 35.60
C ASN A 739 36.73 0.03 34.24
#